data_AF-A0A0W0VR16-F1
#
_entry.id   AF-A0A0W0VR16-F1
#
_cell.length_a   1.000
_cell.length_b   1.000
_cell.length_c   1.000
_cell.angle_alpha   90.00
_cell.angle_beta   90.00
_cell.angle_gamma   90.00
#
_symmetry.space_group_name_H-M   'P 1'
#
loop_
_entity.id
_entity.type
_entity.pdbx_description
1 polymer ?
#
loop_
_entity_poly.entity_id
_entity_poly.type
_entity_poly.pdbx_seq_one_letter_code
_entity_poly.pdbx_strand_id
1 'polypeptide(L)'
;MRDERTSCFETIVAEGIQPTVIPGHHGTASGNLYTQQLQDIDKNIQNRDTSTVQKLVLYKIFHFFHQATNKEIFQSGRESLNLEHKTLDQITNQFLKEQDKERDNSLINLYLDVNKNDEAFRSLTKHGYPYLDYLGLQEIEGQRIIRYRGHNDTSMATIAPSLKGGFVNTEHAMLYLKKYIDFDENASTTPDQLVMSIAKALNDLKEDMIKGLALKEENNSLSGSFIVVSQEEKKSCLRELVSTEDGQKLFFQGLSFLVNTISQKYLRNHLSTEERGQLKEAIKEPFKILKEIKANNDLSPQDKKVFNECEKILIENAQSTLEAYARSLTESTDRLNREVNVYLTIDEKFKEAFQAVQEQLSQKQEKNPAVKLICERLGLAQNESVNTIHQALTQEIENMKANESVKTEHMQELSSLLNPLNTYFELYQQNSLEYIQEIAKLYEANLGLAAAYPELKETLDNNPLIIDPDLLRKNGAYLLQLAGKILKEKQFDLKIRPENISESFFEKARKQAIAQGAEDPEKKELLAEKNDLQSKLEEEKILTEQQKKEIEEKKQAVQSLTQEKQSLEDANQKLKKQAADPRESKANLVIQEKLIPATLQYLQHLWEKAKKYNPGINTTSLEVLPDAQGLSEDNTRAYKLVKQKHDLVLGMYNELQNQDKSPLEKITQFKTSLNQANAALKQHRDSAWITFSKTCLAAIAIIITGIVPGLVALGIYSMKTGQSPLLFSQSKGHHYINECLHDLKTAPQA
;
A
#
# COMPACT_ATOMS: atom_id res chain seq x y z
N MET A 1 -13.56 44.18 -17.90
CA MET A 1 -13.53 45.18 -19.00
C MET A 1 -13.25 44.48 -20.31
N ARG A 2 -14.16 44.58 -21.27
CA ARG A 2 -14.11 43.85 -22.54
C ARG A 2 -12.98 44.34 -23.47
N ASP A 3 -12.77 45.65 -23.44
CA ASP A 3 -12.05 46.39 -24.46
C ASP A 3 -10.63 46.79 -23.99
N GLU A 4 -10.15 46.20 -22.90
CA GLU A 4 -8.75 46.37 -22.46
C GLU A 4 -7.81 45.54 -23.34
N ARG A 5 -6.67 46.13 -23.74
CA ARG A 5 -5.69 45.54 -24.67
C ARG A 5 -4.25 45.57 -24.16
N THR A 6 -3.97 46.30 -23.08
CA THR A 6 -2.62 46.38 -22.52
C THR A 6 -2.29 45.14 -21.68
N SER A 7 -1.05 44.69 -21.81
CA SER A 7 -0.48 43.59 -21.01
C SER A 7 -0.26 43.94 -19.53
N CYS A 8 -0.30 45.23 -19.15
CA CYS A 8 -0.13 45.65 -17.75
C CYS A 8 -1.33 45.35 -16.84
N PHE A 9 -2.47 44.95 -17.41
CA PHE A 9 -3.71 44.71 -16.67
C PHE A 9 -4.30 43.32 -16.96
N GLU A 10 -3.50 42.29 -16.73
CA GLU A 10 -3.96 40.90 -16.76
C GLU A 10 -4.99 40.65 -15.65
N THR A 11 -6.15 40.10 -16.03
CA THR A 11 -7.20 39.75 -15.06
C THR A 11 -7.13 38.26 -14.74
N ILE A 12 -7.14 37.93 -13.46
CA ILE A 12 -7.21 36.55 -12.98
C ILE A 12 -8.67 36.19 -12.67
N VAL A 13 -9.16 35.11 -13.26
CA VAL A 13 -10.48 34.53 -13.00
C VAL A 13 -10.27 33.22 -12.24
N ALA A 14 -10.61 33.24 -10.94
CA ALA A 14 -10.49 32.08 -10.06
C ALA A 14 -11.48 30.96 -10.43
N GLU A 15 -11.18 29.74 -9.98
CA GLU A 15 -12.06 28.59 -10.17
C GLU A 15 -13.44 28.84 -9.54
N GLY A 16 -14.51 28.44 -10.23
CA GLY A 16 -15.90 28.61 -9.78
C GLY A 16 -16.50 30.00 -9.98
N ILE A 17 -15.71 31.01 -10.40
CA ILE A 17 -16.22 32.37 -10.64
C ILE A 17 -16.55 32.58 -12.12
N GLN A 18 -17.77 33.02 -12.41
CA GLN A 18 -18.18 33.47 -13.74
C GLN A 18 -18.08 35.00 -13.84
N PRO A 19 -17.14 35.56 -14.62
CA PRO A 19 -16.97 37.00 -14.69
C PRO A 19 -18.13 37.66 -15.45
N THR A 20 -18.61 38.79 -14.92
CA THR A 20 -19.52 39.67 -15.67
C THR A 20 -18.71 40.65 -16.50
N VAL A 21 -18.82 40.54 -17.82
CA VAL A 21 -18.12 41.42 -18.76
C VAL A 21 -18.91 42.71 -18.97
N ILE A 22 -18.21 43.83 -19.08
CA ILE A 22 -18.76 45.15 -19.43
C ILE A 22 -17.82 45.84 -20.45
N PRO A 23 -18.36 46.66 -21.39
CA PRO A 23 -17.60 47.43 -22.37
C PRO A 23 -16.61 48.42 -21.75
N GLY A 24 -15.60 48.80 -22.53
CA GLY A 24 -14.56 49.75 -22.13
C GLY A 24 -13.24 49.10 -21.71
N HIS A 25 -12.20 49.94 -21.56
CA HIS A 25 -10.87 49.58 -21.08
C HIS A 25 -10.75 49.81 -19.56
N HIS A 26 -9.59 49.55 -18.96
CA HIS A 26 -9.37 49.61 -17.51
C HIS A 26 -9.88 50.92 -16.87
N GLY A 27 -9.56 52.08 -17.47
CA GLY A 27 -9.98 53.38 -16.96
C GLY A 27 -11.46 53.77 -17.17
N THR A 28 -12.24 53.04 -17.97
CA THR A 28 -13.56 53.53 -18.41
C THR A 28 -14.58 53.59 -17.26
N ALA A 29 -14.57 52.60 -16.35
CA ALA A 29 -15.43 52.64 -15.15
C ALA A 29 -14.92 53.59 -14.06
N SER A 30 -13.65 53.98 -14.09
CA SER A 30 -13.07 54.90 -13.09
C SER A 30 -13.14 56.38 -13.49
N GLY A 31 -13.76 56.71 -14.63
CA GLY A 31 -13.93 58.10 -15.07
C GLY A 31 -13.24 58.46 -16.38
N ASN A 32 -12.41 57.58 -16.96
CA ASN A 32 -11.68 57.92 -18.18
C ASN A 32 -12.58 57.87 -19.41
N LEU A 33 -12.71 59.01 -20.09
CA LEU A 33 -13.52 59.21 -21.30
C LEU A 33 -12.69 59.18 -22.58
N TYR A 34 -11.36 59.10 -22.46
CA TYR A 34 -10.41 59.18 -23.57
C TYR A 34 -9.80 57.82 -23.89
N THR A 35 -9.22 57.69 -25.08
CA THR A 35 -8.39 56.53 -25.43
C THR A 35 -7.17 56.44 -24.50
N GLN A 36 -6.46 55.32 -24.55
CA GLN A 36 -5.20 55.14 -23.79
C GLN A 36 -4.12 56.17 -24.15
N GLN A 37 -4.21 56.81 -25.33
CA GLN A 37 -3.33 57.89 -25.77
C GLN A 37 -3.94 59.29 -25.56
N LEU A 38 -4.93 59.42 -24.67
CA LEU A 38 -5.63 60.67 -24.35
C LEU A 38 -6.34 61.33 -25.55
N GLN A 39 -6.73 60.53 -26.54
CA GLN A 39 -7.53 61.03 -27.67
C GLN A 39 -9.02 60.94 -27.38
N ASP A 40 -9.79 61.85 -27.96
CA ASP A 40 -11.26 61.79 -27.92
C ASP A 40 -11.80 60.61 -28.74
N ILE A 41 -13.02 60.18 -28.39
CA ILE A 41 -13.85 59.26 -29.18
C ILE A 41 -14.07 59.85 -30.58
N ASP A 42 -14.00 59.01 -31.61
CA ASP A 42 -14.23 59.41 -33.00
C ASP A 42 -15.54 60.21 -33.16
N LYS A 43 -15.47 61.33 -33.87
CA LYS A 43 -16.59 62.26 -34.08
C LYS A 43 -17.68 61.65 -34.98
N ASN A 44 -17.37 60.61 -35.75
CA ASN A 44 -18.32 59.94 -36.64
C ASN A 44 -19.28 58.99 -35.91
N ILE A 45 -19.03 58.70 -34.63
CA ILE A 45 -19.86 57.80 -33.82
C ILE A 45 -21.09 58.58 -33.32
N GLN A 46 -22.29 58.04 -33.54
CA GLN A 46 -23.56 58.71 -33.20
C GLN A 46 -23.76 58.86 -31.69
N ASN A 47 -23.54 57.79 -30.92
CA ASN A 47 -23.71 57.77 -29.46
C ASN A 47 -22.33 57.67 -28.79
N ARG A 48 -21.91 58.73 -28.09
CA ARG A 48 -20.54 58.91 -27.57
C ARG A 48 -20.45 58.97 -26.04
N ASP A 49 -21.53 58.70 -25.32
CA ASP A 49 -21.56 58.78 -23.86
C ASP A 49 -21.01 57.50 -23.22
N THR A 50 -19.71 57.49 -22.97
CA THR A 50 -19.02 56.39 -22.26
C THR A 50 -19.18 56.47 -20.75
N SER A 51 -19.75 57.55 -20.19
CA SER A 51 -20.05 57.64 -18.75
C SER A 51 -21.15 56.66 -18.32
N THR A 52 -21.96 56.17 -19.27
CA THR A 52 -23.03 55.19 -19.04
C THR A 52 -22.55 53.94 -18.30
N VAL A 53 -21.32 53.46 -18.57
CA VAL A 53 -20.76 52.30 -17.85
C VAL A 53 -20.43 52.61 -16.39
N GLN A 54 -20.07 53.85 -16.07
CA GLN A 54 -19.78 54.28 -14.68
C GLN A 54 -21.08 54.27 -13.87
N LYS A 55 -22.17 54.78 -14.46
CA LYS A 55 -23.50 54.77 -13.85
C LYS A 55 -23.95 53.35 -13.54
N LEU A 56 -23.78 52.44 -14.50
CA LEU A 56 -24.06 51.02 -14.33
C LEU A 56 -23.22 50.40 -13.20
N VAL A 57 -21.90 50.59 -13.20
CA VAL A 57 -21.00 50.01 -12.18
C VAL A 57 -21.36 50.51 -10.78
N LEU A 58 -21.60 51.80 -10.62
CA LEU A 58 -22.02 52.38 -9.34
C LEU A 58 -23.34 51.75 -8.86
N TYR A 59 -24.36 51.74 -9.71
CA TYR A 59 -25.65 51.15 -9.37
C TYR A 59 -25.52 49.67 -8.97
N LYS A 60 -24.68 48.91 -9.67
CA LYS A 60 -24.38 47.51 -9.34
C LYS A 60 -23.66 47.33 -8.00
N ILE A 61 -22.77 48.24 -7.62
CA ILE A 61 -22.10 48.21 -6.31
C ILE A 61 -23.15 48.40 -5.19
N PHE A 62 -24.07 49.37 -5.34
CA PHE A 62 -25.17 49.55 -4.39
C PHE A 62 -26.09 48.33 -4.33
N HIS A 63 -26.41 47.76 -5.50
CA HIS A 63 -27.20 46.54 -5.57
C HIS A 63 -26.49 45.36 -4.89
N PHE A 64 -25.18 45.20 -5.07
CA PHE A 64 -24.40 44.16 -4.41
C PHE A 64 -24.47 44.31 -2.89
N PHE A 65 -24.23 45.51 -2.36
CA PHE A 65 -24.31 45.75 -0.93
C PHE A 65 -25.73 45.53 -0.37
N HIS A 66 -26.78 45.89 -1.12
CA HIS A 66 -28.16 45.59 -0.76
C HIS A 66 -28.39 44.09 -0.61
N GLN A 67 -27.95 43.28 -1.57
CA GLN A 67 -28.12 41.82 -1.53
C GLN A 67 -27.24 41.16 -0.48
N ALA A 68 -25.98 41.55 -0.38
CA ALA A 68 -25.01 40.98 0.57
C ALA A 68 -25.37 41.23 2.04
N THR A 69 -26.24 42.22 2.30
CA THR A 69 -26.68 42.59 3.65
C THR A 69 -28.09 42.10 3.94
N ASN A 70 -28.56 41.08 3.22
CA ASN A 70 -29.93 40.57 3.31
C ASN A 70 -30.99 41.68 3.22
N LYS A 71 -30.71 42.70 2.41
CA LYS A 71 -31.60 43.85 2.14
C LYS A 71 -31.82 44.79 3.33
N GLU A 72 -31.03 44.65 4.39
CA GLU A 72 -31.18 45.44 5.63
C GLU A 72 -30.64 46.87 5.49
N ILE A 73 -29.55 47.06 4.74
CA ILE A 73 -28.86 48.36 4.65
C ILE A 73 -29.55 49.32 3.67
N PHE A 74 -30.27 48.86 2.65
CA PHE A 74 -30.91 49.76 1.68
C PHE A 74 -32.40 49.51 1.56
N GLN A 75 -33.09 49.56 2.69
CA GLN A 75 -34.55 49.64 2.70
C GLN A 75 -35.00 50.94 2.03
N SER A 76 -35.98 50.80 1.15
CA SER A 76 -36.65 51.89 0.42
C SER A 76 -37.20 52.95 1.37
N GLY A 77 -37.03 54.23 1.03
CA GLY A 77 -37.59 55.35 1.80
C GLY A 77 -36.61 56.02 2.79
N ARG A 78 -35.30 55.74 2.68
CA ARG A 78 -34.26 56.48 3.41
C ARG A 78 -34.13 57.93 2.91
N GLU A 79 -33.62 58.80 3.78
CA GLU A 79 -33.33 60.20 3.44
C GLU A 79 -32.36 60.30 2.26
N SER A 80 -32.55 61.34 1.43
CA SER A 80 -31.68 61.57 0.28
C SER A 80 -30.27 61.93 0.74
N LEU A 81 -29.28 61.26 0.15
CA LEU A 81 -27.87 61.59 0.30
C LEU A 81 -27.54 62.83 -0.55
N ASN A 82 -26.69 63.70 -0.01
CA ASN A 82 -26.05 64.78 -0.73
C ASN A 82 -24.54 64.58 -0.66
N LEU A 83 -23.98 64.07 -1.75
CA LEU A 83 -22.56 63.80 -1.96
C LEU A 83 -21.86 64.95 -2.68
N GLU A 84 -22.53 66.10 -2.81
CA GLU A 84 -22.04 67.29 -3.52
C GLU A 84 -21.67 67.02 -4.99
N HIS A 85 -22.24 65.97 -5.59
CA HIS A 85 -21.97 65.58 -6.96
C HIS A 85 -23.25 65.12 -7.65
N LYS A 86 -23.83 66.03 -8.46
CA LYS A 86 -25.15 65.88 -9.10
C LYS A 86 -25.44 64.51 -9.71
N THR A 87 -24.55 63.94 -10.52
CA THR A 87 -24.77 62.64 -11.17
C THR A 87 -24.71 61.47 -10.18
N LEU A 88 -23.84 61.55 -9.17
CA LEU A 88 -23.74 60.53 -8.13
C LEU A 88 -24.98 60.60 -7.25
N ASP A 89 -25.37 61.80 -6.83
CA ASP A 89 -26.60 62.03 -6.07
C ASP A 89 -27.84 61.53 -6.81
N GLN A 90 -27.91 61.70 -8.12
CA GLN A 90 -29.02 61.18 -8.91
C GLN A 90 -29.10 59.65 -8.82
N ILE A 91 -27.99 58.96 -9.06
CA ILE A 91 -27.95 57.48 -9.10
C ILE A 91 -28.14 56.87 -7.71
N THR A 92 -27.47 57.42 -6.69
CA THR A 92 -27.57 56.91 -5.32
C THR A 92 -28.97 57.13 -4.77
N ASN A 93 -29.53 58.32 -4.91
CA ASN A 93 -30.88 58.61 -4.42
C ASN A 93 -31.96 57.90 -5.22
N GLN A 94 -31.73 57.64 -6.51
CA GLN A 94 -32.60 56.78 -7.30
C GLN A 94 -32.64 55.37 -6.68
N PHE A 95 -31.48 54.74 -6.47
CA PHE A 95 -31.39 53.40 -5.86
C PHE A 95 -32.06 53.33 -4.47
N LEU A 96 -31.82 54.34 -3.61
CA LEU A 96 -32.36 54.38 -2.24
C LEU A 96 -33.89 54.55 -2.17
N LYS A 97 -34.49 55.18 -3.17
CA LYS A 97 -35.94 55.38 -3.24
C LYS A 97 -36.66 54.17 -3.83
N GLU A 98 -35.99 53.45 -4.70
CA GLU A 98 -36.55 52.32 -5.44
C GLU A 98 -36.71 51.06 -4.58
N GLN A 99 -37.80 50.32 -4.82
CA GLN A 99 -38.00 48.94 -4.38
C GLN A 99 -37.24 47.95 -5.26
N ASP A 100 -37.07 46.70 -4.83
CA ASP A 100 -36.34 45.66 -5.60
C ASP A 100 -36.80 45.55 -7.07
N LYS A 101 -38.12 45.61 -7.33
CA LYS A 101 -38.66 45.56 -8.71
C LYS A 101 -38.35 46.81 -9.53
N GLU A 102 -38.36 47.98 -8.89
CA GLU A 102 -37.99 49.24 -9.53
C GLU A 102 -36.48 49.28 -9.79
N ARG A 103 -35.69 48.63 -8.92
CA ARG A 103 -34.25 48.51 -9.09
C ARG A 103 -33.86 47.65 -10.29
N ASP A 104 -34.56 46.54 -10.50
CA ASP A 104 -34.41 45.72 -11.71
C ASP A 104 -34.70 46.54 -12.98
N ASN A 105 -35.72 47.41 -12.94
CA ASN A 105 -36.07 48.30 -14.06
C ASN A 105 -35.01 49.38 -14.31
N SER A 106 -34.44 49.94 -13.26
CA SER A 106 -33.36 50.93 -13.39
C SER A 106 -32.07 50.29 -13.89
N LEU A 107 -31.77 49.07 -13.43
CA LEU A 107 -30.61 48.31 -13.89
C LEU A 107 -30.70 47.95 -15.38
N ILE A 108 -31.87 47.52 -15.88
CA ILE A 108 -32.04 47.26 -17.31
C ILE A 108 -31.92 48.53 -18.16
N ASN A 109 -32.43 49.67 -17.70
CA ASN A 109 -32.30 50.93 -18.43
C ASN A 109 -30.84 51.37 -18.55
N LEU A 110 -30.06 51.22 -17.48
CA LEU A 110 -28.61 51.47 -17.50
C LEU A 110 -27.89 50.54 -18.49
N TYR A 111 -28.32 49.28 -18.59
CA TYR A 111 -27.79 48.36 -19.58
C TYR A 111 -28.12 48.73 -21.03
N LEU A 112 -29.35 49.19 -21.29
CA LEU A 112 -29.76 49.69 -22.60
C LEU A 112 -28.96 50.93 -23.01
N ASP A 113 -28.71 51.85 -22.07
CA ASP A 113 -27.86 53.03 -22.28
C ASP A 113 -26.41 52.64 -22.63
N VAL A 114 -25.84 51.66 -21.93
CA VAL A 114 -24.50 51.13 -22.24
C VAL A 114 -24.49 50.50 -23.64
N ASN A 115 -25.48 49.68 -23.98
CA ASN A 115 -25.56 49.01 -25.29
C ASN A 115 -25.64 50.04 -26.44
N LYS A 116 -26.42 51.11 -26.25
CA LYS A 116 -26.55 52.20 -27.23
C LYS A 116 -25.21 52.89 -27.55
N ASN A 117 -24.27 52.88 -26.61
CA ASN A 117 -22.94 53.49 -26.74
C ASN A 117 -21.82 52.45 -27.04
N ASP A 118 -22.14 51.20 -27.42
CA ASP A 118 -21.15 50.13 -27.62
C ASP A 118 -20.02 50.50 -28.59
N GLU A 119 -20.35 51.20 -29.67
CA GLU A 119 -19.39 51.65 -30.69
C GLU A 119 -18.37 52.63 -30.11
N ALA A 120 -18.80 53.54 -29.23
CA ALA A 120 -17.89 54.47 -28.55
C ALA A 120 -16.89 53.73 -27.66
N PHE A 121 -17.33 52.71 -26.91
CA PHE A 121 -16.44 51.90 -26.10
C PHE A 121 -15.38 51.15 -26.93
N ARG A 122 -15.78 50.57 -28.07
CA ARG A 122 -14.84 49.92 -29.00
C ARG A 122 -13.84 50.91 -29.60
N SER A 123 -14.24 52.16 -29.82
CA SER A 123 -13.34 53.17 -30.36
C SER A 123 -12.19 53.50 -29.40
N LEU A 124 -12.39 53.33 -28.08
CA LEU A 124 -11.37 53.59 -27.06
C LEU A 124 -10.15 52.66 -27.18
N THR A 125 -10.26 51.55 -27.92
CA THR A 125 -9.18 50.57 -28.11
C THR A 125 -8.32 50.80 -29.33
N LYS A 126 -8.71 51.69 -30.25
CA LYS A 126 -8.05 51.86 -31.55
C LYS A 126 -6.62 52.41 -31.46
N HIS A 127 -6.24 52.97 -30.31
CA HIS A 127 -4.96 53.64 -30.09
C HIS A 127 -4.29 53.16 -28.79
N GLY A 128 -4.02 51.86 -28.69
CA GLY A 128 -3.25 51.28 -27.57
C GLY A 128 -1.80 51.75 -27.55
N TYR A 129 -1.10 51.57 -26.41
CA TYR A 129 0.34 51.87 -26.34
C TYR A 129 1.14 50.84 -27.16
N PRO A 130 1.84 51.24 -28.24
CA PRO A 130 2.53 50.28 -29.13
C PRO A 130 3.56 49.40 -28.43
N TYR A 131 4.20 49.91 -27.38
CA TYR A 131 5.20 49.18 -26.57
C TYR A 131 4.60 48.26 -25.51
N LEU A 132 3.33 48.45 -25.13
CA LEU A 132 2.60 47.58 -24.19
C LEU A 132 1.74 46.52 -24.91
N ASP A 133 1.55 46.70 -26.22
CA ASP A 133 0.96 45.74 -27.16
C ASP A 133 1.96 44.62 -27.56
N TYR A 134 3.26 44.80 -27.32
CA TYR A 134 4.36 44.01 -27.91
C TYR A 134 4.66 42.66 -27.20
N LEU A 135 3.69 42.04 -26.54
CA LEU A 135 3.82 40.69 -25.97
C LEU A 135 3.31 39.61 -26.95
N GLY A 136 3.53 39.73 -28.26
CA GLY A 136 3.13 38.70 -29.23
C GLY A 136 1.61 38.42 -29.31
N LEU A 137 0.78 39.28 -28.70
CA LEU A 137 -0.67 39.07 -28.52
C LEU A 137 -1.51 39.45 -29.75
N GLN A 138 -0.87 39.74 -30.89
CA GLN A 138 -1.57 40.01 -32.16
C GLN A 138 -2.32 38.78 -32.72
N GLU A 139 -2.07 37.58 -32.20
CA GLU A 139 -2.62 36.33 -32.75
C GLU A 139 -4.06 36.01 -32.32
N ILE A 140 -4.65 36.69 -31.32
CA ILE A 140 -6.03 36.40 -30.87
C ILE A 140 -7.01 37.49 -31.32
N GLU A 141 -7.11 37.72 -32.63
CA GLU A 141 -8.21 38.46 -33.29
C GLU A 141 -8.70 39.75 -32.57
N GLY A 142 -7.82 40.48 -31.90
CA GLY A 142 -8.17 41.69 -31.13
C GLY A 142 -9.04 41.47 -29.89
N GLN A 143 -8.95 40.32 -29.20
CA GLN A 143 -9.67 40.01 -27.96
C GLN A 143 -8.80 40.17 -26.71
N ARG A 144 -9.44 40.41 -25.54
CA ARG A 144 -8.73 40.51 -24.25
C ARG A 144 -8.27 39.13 -23.78
N ILE A 145 -7.03 39.03 -23.31
CA ILE A 145 -6.49 37.84 -22.65
C ILE A 145 -6.69 37.95 -21.14
N ILE A 146 -7.02 36.82 -20.52
CA ILE A 146 -7.20 36.69 -19.08
C ILE A 146 -6.56 35.40 -18.58
N ARG A 147 -6.02 35.46 -17.35
CA ARG A 147 -5.53 34.29 -16.62
C ARG A 147 -6.72 33.54 -16.02
N TYR A 148 -6.96 32.31 -16.45
CA TYR A 148 -8.06 31.46 -15.99
C TYR A 148 -7.57 30.31 -15.13
N ARG A 149 -8.15 30.16 -13.94
CA ARG A 149 -7.82 29.06 -13.01
C ARG A 149 -6.31 28.98 -12.71
N GLY A 150 -5.70 30.13 -12.42
CA GLY A 150 -4.26 30.24 -12.13
C GLY A 150 -3.44 30.62 -13.37
N HIS A 151 -2.58 29.73 -13.83
CA HIS A 151 -1.51 29.99 -14.81
C HIS A 151 -1.94 30.05 -16.28
N ASN A 152 -3.23 29.84 -16.60
CA ASN A 152 -3.65 29.67 -17.99
C ASN A 152 -4.10 30.99 -18.64
N ASP A 153 -3.33 31.51 -19.58
CA ASP A 153 -3.82 32.57 -20.45
C ASP A 153 -4.83 32.03 -21.48
N THR A 154 -6.00 32.65 -21.55
CA THR A 154 -7.00 32.35 -22.57
C THR A 154 -7.72 33.62 -23.01
N SER A 155 -8.37 33.55 -24.17
CA SER A 155 -9.25 34.63 -24.60
C SER A 155 -10.43 34.77 -23.63
N MET A 156 -10.78 36.01 -23.31
CA MET A 156 -11.99 36.33 -22.57
C MET A 156 -13.25 35.81 -23.28
N ALA A 157 -13.27 35.69 -24.61
CA ALA A 157 -14.39 35.09 -25.35
C ALA A 157 -14.58 33.59 -25.04
N THR A 158 -13.50 32.91 -24.63
CA THR A 158 -13.57 31.54 -24.13
C THR A 158 -14.34 31.48 -22.82
N ILE A 159 -14.27 32.50 -21.96
CA ILE A 159 -14.83 32.44 -20.59
C ILE A 159 -16.21 33.08 -20.51
N ALA A 160 -16.38 34.21 -21.18
CA ALA A 160 -17.64 34.93 -21.28
C ALA A 160 -18.07 34.97 -22.76
N PRO A 161 -19.25 34.44 -23.10
CA PRO A 161 -19.71 34.40 -24.48
C PRO A 161 -19.74 35.79 -25.10
N SER A 162 -19.19 35.91 -26.30
CA SER A 162 -19.31 37.11 -27.14
C SER A 162 -20.79 37.30 -27.51
N LEU A 163 -21.41 38.34 -26.96
CA LEU A 163 -22.75 38.76 -27.35
C LEU A 163 -22.67 39.46 -28.71
N LYS A 164 -23.12 38.77 -29.77
CA LYS A 164 -23.22 39.29 -31.13
C LYS A 164 -24.38 40.31 -31.22
N GLY A 165 -24.19 41.48 -30.60
CA GLY A 165 -25.17 42.58 -30.57
C GLY A 165 -26.42 42.26 -29.73
N GLY A 166 -27.20 43.29 -29.42
CA GLY A 166 -28.48 43.18 -28.69
C GLY A 166 -28.38 43.29 -27.17
N PHE A 167 -27.39 42.64 -26.55
CA PHE A 167 -27.17 42.67 -25.09
C PHE A 167 -25.72 42.93 -24.70
N VAL A 168 -25.50 43.43 -23.48
CA VAL A 168 -24.19 43.81 -22.96
C VAL A 168 -23.49 42.62 -22.30
N ASN A 169 -24.24 41.83 -21.51
CA ASN A 169 -23.78 40.64 -20.80
C ASN A 169 -24.97 39.72 -20.44
N THR A 170 -24.69 38.66 -19.65
CA THR A 170 -25.68 37.69 -19.18
C THR A 170 -26.85 38.30 -18.42
N GLU A 171 -26.54 39.22 -17.53
CA GLU A 171 -27.51 39.86 -16.66
C GLU A 171 -28.44 40.77 -17.45
N HIS A 172 -27.92 41.52 -18.44
CA HIS A 172 -28.76 42.33 -19.33
C HIS A 172 -29.80 41.46 -20.05
N ALA A 173 -29.39 40.35 -20.66
CA ALA A 173 -30.31 39.44 -21.34
C ALA A 173 -31.37 38.86 -20.37
N MET A 174 -30.95 38.45 -19.16
CA MET A 174 -31.85 37.89 -18.16
C MET A 174 -32.87 38.91 -17.64
N LEU A 175 -32.43 40.14 -17.32
CA LEU A 175 -33.32 41.23 -16.88
C LEU A 175 -34.31 41.61 -17.98
N TYR A 176 -33.89 41.60 -19.24
CA TYR A 176 -34.78 41.85 -20.37
C TYR A 176 -35.85 40.77 -20.50
N LEU A 177 -35.46 39.50 -20.44
CA LEU A 177 -36.40 38.38 -20.57
C LEU A 177 -37.36 38.25 -19.39
N LYS A 178 -36.96 38.64 -18.18
CA LYS A 178 -37.85 38.68 -16.98
C LYS A 178 -39.13 39.49 -17.19
N LYS A 179 -39.14 40.43 -18.15
CA LYS A 179 -40.35 41.19 -18.53
C LYS A 179 -41.41 40.32 -19.20
N TYR A 180 -41.01 39.22 -19.82
CA TYR A 180 -41.85 38.38 -20.66
C TYR A 180 -41.95 36.92 -20.17
N ILE A 181 -40.96 36.47 -19.41
CA ILE A 181 -40.86 35.10 -18.89
C ILE A 181 -40.85 35.15 -17.37
N ASP A 182 -41.64 34.28 -16.75
CA ASP A 182 -41.67 34.11 -15.30
C ASP A 182 -40.49 33.22 -14.87
N PHE A 183 -39.38 33.88 -14.51
CA PHE A 183 -38.30 33.24 -13.77
C PHE A 183 -38.59 33.40 -12.28
N ASP A 184 -38.45 32.32 -11.51
CA ASP A 184 -38.68 32.33 -10.06
C ASP A 184 -37.85 33.48 -9.42
N GLU A 185 -38.50 34.32 -8.60
CA GLU A 185 -37.86 35.53 -8.02
C GLU A 185 -36.79 35.18 -6.95
N ASN A 186 -36.66 33.90 -6.60
CA ASN A 186 -35.72 33.42 -5.61
C ASN A 186 -34.29 33.30 -6.18
N ALA A 187 -33.31 33.74 -5.38
CA ALA A 187 -31.87 33.71 -5.68
C ALA A 187 -31.28 32.29 -5.93
N SER A 188 -32.11 31.24 -5.84
CA SER A 188 -31.73 29.83 -5.97
C SER A 188 -32.18 29.18 -7.29
N THR A 189 -32.58 29.96 -8.30
CA THR A 189 -33.04 29.36 -9.58
C THR A 189 -31.90 28.58 -10.24
N THR A 190 -32.06 27.26 -10.33
CA THR A 190 -31.07 26.36 -10.94
C THR A 190 -31.12 26.46 -12.47
N PRO A 191 -30.04 26.10 -13.20
CA PRO A 191 -30.02 26.16 -14.65
C PRO A 191 -31.16 25.39 -15.32
N ASP A 192 -31.56 24.24 -14.78
CA ASP A 192 -32.68 23.42 -15.27
C ASP A 192 -34.01 24.14 -15.11
N GLN A 193 -34.26 24.80 -13.98
CA GLN A 193 -35.45 25.62 -13.76
C GLN A 193 -35.54 26.78 -14.75
N LEU A 194 -34.42 27.43 -15.08
CA LEU A 194 -34.39 28.47 -16.11
C LEU A 194 -34.80 27.92 -17.48
N VAL A 195 -34.30 26.75 -17.88
CA VAL A 195 -34.73 26.13 -19.16
C VAL A 195 -36.20 25.76 -19.12
N MET A 196 -36.70 25.22 -18.01
CA MET A 196 -38.11 24.88 -17.87
C MET A 196 -39.03 26.10 -17.93
N SER A 197 -38.61 27.25 -17.37
CA SER A 197 -39.33 28.52 -17.55
C SER A 197 -39.37 28.98 -19.01
N ILE A 198 -38.27 28.80 -19.75
CA ILE A 198 -38.23 29.08 -21.21
C ILE A 198 -39.18 28.14 -21.96
N ALA A 199 -39.13 26.84 -21.68
CA ALA A 199 -40.01 25.84 -22.29
C ALA A 199 -41.47 26.19 -22.02
N LYS A 200 -41.81 26.53 -20.77
CA LYS A 200 -43.15 26.97 -20.38
C LYS A 200 -43.58 28.23 -21.15
N ALA A 201 -42.72 29.24 -21.29
CA ALA A 201 -43.03 30.45 -22.04
C ALA A 201 -43.28 30.18 -23.53
N LEU A 202 -42.50 29.28 -24.16
CA LEU A 202 -42.74 28.84 -25.54
C LEU A 202 -44.07 28.10 -25.68
N ASN A 203 -44.40 27.23 -24.72
CA ASN A 203 -45.68 26.52 -24.70
C ASN A 203 -46.86 27.48 -24.48
N ASP A 204 -46.72 28.44 -23.56
CA ASP A 204 -47.73 29.47 -23.33
C ASP A 204 -47.95 30.33 -24.58
N LEU A 205 -46.87 30.74 -25.27
CA LEU A 205 -46.96 31.47 -26.54
C LEU A 205 -47.67 30.65 -27.63
N LYS A 206 -47.38 29.35 -27.72
CA LYS A 206 -48.08 28.41 -28.62
C LYS A 206 -49.58 28.41 -28.35
N GLU A 207 -49.97 28.19 -27.10
CA GLU A 207 -51.38 28.16 -26.69
C GLU A 207 -52.08 29.49 -26.96
N ASP A 208 -51.39 30.62 -26.73
CA ASP A 208 -51.93 31.97 -26.95
C ASP A 208 -52.09 32.29 -28.45
N MET A 209 -51.18 31.82 -29.31
CA MET A 209 -51.31 31.96 -30.76
C MET A 209 -52.45 31.10 -31.32
N ILE A 210 -52.65 29.88 -30.78
CA ILE A 210 -53.79 29.01 -31.12
C ILE A 210 -55.11 29.65 -30.67
N LYS A 211 -55.20 30.14 -29.42
CA LYS A 211 -56.40 30.81 -28.89
C LYS A 211 -56.65 32.17 -29.54
N GLY A 212 -55.59 32.88 -29.91
CA GLY A 212 -55.62 34.16 -30.60
C GLY A 212 -56.13 34.08 -32.05
N LEU A 213 -56.21 32.88 -32.63
CA LEU A 213 -56.97 32.61 -33.85
C LEU A 213 -58.48 32.49 -33.58
N ALA A 214 -58.88 32.13 -32.35
CA ALA A 214 -60.29 32.02 -31.95
C ALA A 214 -60.92 33.37 -31.52
N LEU A 215 -60.11 34.41 -31.25
CA LEU A 215 -60.56 35.70 -30.70
C LEU A 215 -60.29 36.91 -31.61
N LYS A 216 -60.11 36.73 -32.93
CA LYS A 216 -60.05 37.86 -33.88
C LYS A 216 -61.43 38.46 -34.19
N GLU A 217 -62.22 38.75 -33.15
CA GLU A 217 -63.28 39.75 -33.16
C GLU A 217 -63.15 40.53 -31.84
N GLU A 218 -62.97 41.85 -31.93
CA GLU A 218 -62.99 42.82 -30.82
C GLU A 218 -61.76 42.90 -29.90
N ASN A 219 -60.77 43.71 -30.29
CA ASN A 219 -60.54 45.04 -29.70
C ASN A 219 -59.10 45.51 -29.91
N ASN A 220 -58.95 46.53 -30.76
CA ASN A 220 -57.77 47.37 -30.83
C ASN A 220 -57.82 48.39 -29.69
N SER A 221 -56.80 48.40 -28.83
CA SER A 221 -56.09 49.59 -28.35
C SER A 221 -55.32 49.27 -27.07
N LEU A 222 -54.00 49.41 -27.09
CA LEU A 222 -53.22 49.62 -25.87
C LEU A 222 -52.15 50.69 -26.12
N SER A 223 -52.30 51.78 -25.35
CA SER A 223 -51.38 52.90 -25.20
C SER A 223 -50.44 52.58 -24.04
N GLY A 224 -49.15 52.82 -24.25
CA GLY A 224 -48.09 52.53 -23.29
C GLY A 224 -48.22 53.28 -21.96
N SER A 225 -48.22 52.52 -20.86
CA SER A 225 -47.65 52.93 -19.59
C SER A 225 -47.26 51.68 -18.78
N PHE A 226 -46.12 51.74 -18.10
CA PHE A 226 -45.43 50.62 -17.48
C PHE A 226 -46.04 50.31 -16.10
N ILE A 227 -46.99 49.38 -16.03
CA ILE A 227 -47.63 48.90 -14.79
C ILE A 227 -47.51 47.38 -14.70
N VAL A 228 -47.40 46.88 -13.47
CA VAL A 228 -47.33 45.47 -13.05
C VAL A 228 -48.19 44.57 -13.94
N VAL A 229 -47.52 43.75 -14.73
CA VAL A 229 -48.11 42.86 -15.72
C VAL A 229 -48.45 41.53 -15.04
N SER A 230 -49.75 41.21 -14.91
CA SER A 230 -50.27 39.92 -14.48
C SER A 230 -49.80 38.77 -15.40
N GLN A 231 -49.94 37.50 -14.98
CA GLN A 231 -49.53 36.36 -15.82
C GLN A 231 -50.25 36.31 -17.18
N GLU A 232 -51.48 36.82 -17.29
CA GLU A 232 -52.21 36.93 -18.55
C GLU A 232 -51.69 38.08 -19.42
N GLU A 233 -51.36 39.23 -18.83
CA GLU A 233 -50.77 40.35 -19.57
C GLU A 233 -49.33 40.02 -20.05
N LYS A 234 -48.56 39.19 -19.32
CA LYS A 234 -47.20 38.76 -19.75
C LYS A 234 -47.29 37.91 -21.02
N LYS A 235 -48.30 37.04 -21.13
CA LYS A 235 -48.58 36.23 -22.34
C LYS A 235 -48.93 37.13 -23.53
N SER A 236 -49.80 38.12 -23.31
CA SER A 236 -50.16 39.10 -24.34
C SER A 236 -48.97 39.96 -24.79
N CYS A 237 -48.12 40.43 -23.87
CA CYS A 237 -46.92 41.20 -24.20
C CYS A 237 -45.86 40.36 -24.94
N LEU A 238 -45.72 39.07 -24.61
CA LEU A 238 -44.81 38.17 -25.32
C LEU A 238 -45.27 37.98 -26.78
N ARG A 239 -46.57 37.80 -27.01
CA ARG A 239 -47.15 37.72 -28.36
C ARG A 239 -46.91 39.00 -29.17
N GLU A 240 -47.11 40.16 -28.55
CA GLU A 240 -46.85 41.46 -29.18
C GLU A 240 -45.37 41.65 -29.54
N LEU A 241 -44.47 41.27 -28.62
CA LEU A 241 -43.01 41.33 -28.85
C LEU A 241 -42.58 40.53 -30.07
N VAL A 242 -42.99 39.25 -30.15
CA VAL A 242 -42.61 38.36 -31.26
C VAL A 242 -43.36 38.65 -32.57
N SER A 243 -44.35 39.53 -32.54
CA SER A 243 -45.07 39.97 -33.75
C SER A 243 -44.28 41.01 -34.57
N THR A 244 -43.24 41.61 -33.97
CA THR A 244 -42.33 42.54 -34.65
C THR A 244 -41.01 41.86 -34.96
N GLU A 245 -40.39 42.16 -36.11
CA GLU A 245 -39.13 41.54 -36.53
C GLU A 245 -37.99 41.84 -35.52
N ASP A 246 -37.90 43.08 -35.05
CA ASP A 246 -36.90 43.49 -34.05
C ASP A 246 -37.14 42.85 -32.67
N GLY A 247 -38.40 42.77 -32.23
CA GLY A 247 -38.76 42.15 -30.95
C GLY A 247 -38.55 40.63 -30.98
N GLN A 248 -38.91 39.97 -32.08
CA GLN A 248 -38.64 38.56 -32.33
C GLN A 248 -37.14 38.26 -32.27
N LYS A 249 -36.32 39.07 -32.97
CA LYS A 249 -34.86 38.94 -32.97
C LYS A 249 -34.26 39.12 -31.59
N LEU A 250 -34.63 40.17 -30.86
CA LEU A 250 -34.12 40.43 -29.50
C LEU A 250 -34.54 39.33 -28.51
N PHE A 251 -35.78 38.87 -28.57
CA PHE A 251 -36.28 37.81 -27.72
C PHE A 251 -35.54 36.49 -27.96
N PHE A 252 -35.39 36.07 -29.23
CA PHE A 252 -34.69 34.84 -29.57
C PHE A 252 -33.18 34.92 -29.32
N GLN A 253 -32.56 36.10 -29.48
CA GLN A 253 -31.18 36.33 -29.05
C GLN A 253 -31.04 36.18 -27.52
N GLY A 254 -31.98 36.72 -26.74
CA GLY A 254 -31.99 36.56 -25.28
C GLY A 254 -32.16 35.09 -24.86
N LEU A 255 -33.08 34.37 -25.50
CA LEU A 255 -33.33 32.95 -25.23
C LEU A 255 -32.11 32.09 -25.57
N SER A 256 -31.55 32.29 -26.75
CA SER A 256 -30.30 31.67 -27.19
C SER A 256 -29.19 31.88 -26.17
N PHE A 257 -29.10 33.09 -25.63
CA PHE A 257 -28.09 33.42 -24.66
C PHE A 257 -28.23 32.66 -23.33
N LEU A 258 -29.46 32.52 -22.83
CA LEU A 258 -29.74 31.71 -21.65
C LEU A 258 -29.39 30.25 -21.90
N VAL A 259 -29.79 29.70 -23.06
CA VAL A 259 -29.46 28.33 -23.46
C VAL A 259 -27.94 28.13 -23.57
N ASN A 260 -27.20 29.10 -24.11
CA ASN A 260 -25.74 29.06 -24.19
C ASN A 260 -25.10 29.10 -22.78
N THR A 261 -25.55 30.01 -21.92
CA THR A 261 -25.05 30.13 -20.54
C THR A 261 -25.28 28.83 -19.75
N ILE A 262 -26.46 28.24 -19.91
CA ILE A 262 -26.85 26.98 -19.29
C ILE A 262 -26.04 25.82 -19.87
N SER A 263 -25.88 25.77 -21.19
CA SER A 263 -25.05 24.78 -21.88
C SER A 263 -23.59 24.87 -21.44
N GLN A 264 -23.01 26.07 -21.29
CA GLN A 264 -21.66 26.20 -20.77
C GLN A 264 -21.54 25.74 -19.32
N LYS A 265 -22.52 26.02 -18.46
CA LYS A 265 -22.54 25.49 -17.08
C LYS A 265 -22.63 23.96 -17.06
N TYR A 266 -23.48 23.38 -17.91
CA TYR A 266 -23.61 21.93 -18.09
C TYR A 266 -22.30 21.29 -18.54
N LEU A 267 -21.67 21.86 -19.56
CA LEU A 267 -20.47 21.30 -20.19
C LEU A 267 -19.21 21.51 -19.33
N ARG A 268 -19.12 22.52 -18.47
CA ARG A 268 -17.88 22.86 -17.74
C ARG A 268 -17.63 22.14 -16.40
N ASN A 269 -18.30 21.01 -16.15
CA ASN A 269 -18.05 20.09 -15.03
C ASN A 269 -18.38 20.61 -13.60
N HIS A 270 -19.25 21.62 -13.44
CA HIS A 270 -19.65 22.10 -12.11
C HIS A 270 -20.90 21.41 -11.53
N LEU A 271 -21.43 20.41 -12.23
CA LEU A 271 -22.66 19.71 -11.86
C LEU A 271 -22.36 18.27 -11.43
N SER A 272 -23.03 17.83 -10.38
CA SER A 272 -23.14 16.43 -9.99
C SER A 272 -23.80 15.59 -11.10
N THR A 273 -23.64 14.27 -11.04
CA THR A 273 -24.28 13.36 -12.02
C THR A 273 -25.79 13.55 -12.09
N GLU A 274 -26.43 13.81 -10.95
CA GLU A 274 -27.86 14.05 -10.85
C GLU A 274 -28.27 15.38 -11.49
N GLU A 275 -27.58 16.48 -11.16
CA GLU A 275 -27.83 17.80 -11.76
C GLU A 275 -27.59 17.79 -13.27
N ARG A 276 -26.58 17.03 -13.75
CA ARG A 276 -26.37 16.83 -15.19
C ARG A 276 -27.56 16.11 -15.82
N GLY A 277 -28.08 15.06 -15.19
CA GLY A 277 -29.25 14.34 -15.66
C GLY A 277 -30.49 15.24 -15.76
N GLN A 278 -30.79 16.00 -14.70
CA GLN A 278 -31.90 16.93 -14.67
C GLN A 278 -31.78 18.02 -15.73
N LEU A 279 -30.60 18.64 -15.85
CA LEU A 279 -30.36 19.70 -16.82
C LEU A 279 -30.46 19.19 -18.27
N LYS A 280 -29.97 17.99 -18.51
CA LYS A 280 -30.07 17.32 -19.81
C LYS A 280 -31.52 17.11 -20.23
N GLU A 281 -32.38 16.65 -19.32
CA GLU A 281 -33.81 16.51 -19.62
C GLU A 281 -34.49 17.87 -19.83
N ALA A 282 -34.14 18.88 -19.03
CA ALA A 282 -34.68 20.23 -19.19
C ALA A 282 -34.33 20.84 -20.56
N ILE A 283 -33.09 20.66 -21.04
CA ILE A 283 -32.64 21.14 -22.36
C ILE A 283 -33.45 20.55 -23.51
N LYS A 284 -34.00 19.34 -23.38
CA LYS A 284 -34.80 18.70 -24.44
C LYS A 284 -36.18 19.33 -24.59
N GLU A 285 -36.77 19.85 -23.52
CA GLU A 285 -38.18 20.27 -23.51
C GLU A 285 -38.47 21.41 -24.51
N PRO A 286 -37.66 22.48 -24.64
CA PRO A 286 -37.86 23.50 -25.67
C PRO A 286 -37.89 22.91 -27.10
N PHE A 287 -36.98 21.99 -27.44
CA PHE A 287 -36.93 21.36 -28.77
C PHE A 287 -38.13 20.45 -29.01
N LYS A 288 -38.58 19.72 -27.98
CA LYS A 288 -39.80 18.91 -28.04
C LYS A 288 -41.03 19.77 -28.34
N ILE A 289 -41.20 20.89 -27.64
CA ILE A 289 -42.30 21.84 -27.88
C ILE A 289 -42.24 22.38 -29.32
N LEU A 290 -41.06 22.74 -29.82
CA LEU A 290 -40.88 23.23 -31.19
C LEU A 290 -41.22 22.14 -32.24
N LYS A 291 -40.87 20.87 -31.98
CA LYS A 291 -41.28 19.73 -32.83
C LYS A 291 -42.80 19.53 -32.82
N GLU A 292 -43.45 19.62 -31.67
CA GLU A 292 -44.91 19.55 -31.55
C GLU A 292 -45.59 20.69 -32.33
N ILE A 293 -45.04 21.90 -32.26
CA ILE A 293 -45.52 23.09 -33.00
C ILE A 293 -45.48 22.88 -34.51
N LYS A 294 -44.39 22.31 -35.03
CA LYS A 294 -44.26 21.98 -36.46
C LYS A 294 -45.32 20.98 -36.93
N ALA A 295 -45.61 19.98 -36.10
CA ALA A 295 -46.62 18.97 -36.38
C ALA A 295 -48.07 19.49 -36.25
N ASN A 296 -48.27 20.62 -35.56
CA ASN A 296 -49.59 21.19 -35.32
C ASN A 296 -50.12 21.93 -36.57
N ASN A 297 -51.31 21.56 -37.04
CA ASN A 297 -51.95 22.18 -38.20
C ASN A 297 -52.78 23.43 -37.87
N ASP A 298 -53.05 23.69 -36.58
CA ASP A 298 -53.92 24.78 -36.13
C ASP A 298 -53.21 26.15 -36.10
N LEU A 299 -51.88 26.18 -36.28
CA LEU A 299 -51.09 27.41 -36.33
C LEU A 299 -51.04 28.01 -37.74
N SER A 300 -51.13 29.35 -37.82
CA SER A 300 -51.02 30.06 -39.10
C SER A 300 -49.62 29.92 -39.71
N PRO A 301 -49.46 30.07 -41.05
CA PRO A 301 -48.14 30.04 -41.69
C PRO A 301 -47.16 31.08 -41.14
N GLN A 302 -47.68 32.24 -40.70
CA GLN A 302 -46.86 33.31 -40.14
C GLN A 302 -46.38 32.98 -38.72
N ASP A 303 -47.23 32.37 -37.88
CA ASP A 303 -46.83 31.90 -36.55
C ASP A 303 -45.84 30.74 -36.65
N LYS A 304 -46.05 29.82 -37.60
CA LYS A 304 -45.08 28.75 -37.90
C LYS A 304 -43.72 29.31 -38.32
N LYS A 305 -43.68 30.43 -39.06
CA LYS A 305 -42.42 31.11 -39.41
C LYS A 305 -41.69 31.62 -38.17
N VAL A 306 -42.41 32.19 -37.20
CA VAL A 306 -41.83 32.69 -35.94
C VAL A 306 -41.15 31.55 -35.16
N PHE A 307 -41.83 30.41 -35.00
CA PHE A 307 -41.26 29.26 -34.29
C PHE A 307 -40.12 28.57 -35.06
N ASN A 308 -40.18 28.51 -36.40
CA ASN A 308 -39.07 27.99 -37.19
C ASN A 308 -37.80 28.87 -37.07
N GLU A 309 -37.96 30.18 -36.98
CA GLU A 309 -36.85 31.09 -36.74
C GLU A 309 -36.30 30.95 -35.32
N CYS A 310 -37.17 30.80 -34.32
CA CYS A 310 -36.79 30.47 -32.94
C CYS A 310 -35.92 29.21 -32.89
N GLU A 311 -36.41 28.14 -33.50
CA GLU A 311 -35.73 26.85 -33.53
C GLU A 311 -34.39 26.95 -34.24
N LYS A 312 -34.34 27.61 -35.41
CA LYS A 312 -33.08 27.84 -36.13
C LYS A 312 -32.05 28.54 -35.23
N ILE A 313 -32.44 29.62 -34.55
CA ILE A 313 -31.56 30.36 -33.64
C ILE A 313 -31.10 29.48 -32.47
N LEU A 314 -32.00 28.69 -31.87
CA LEU A 314 -31.64 27.80 -30.75
C LEU A 314 -30.69 26.69 -31.20
N ILE A 315 -30.92 26.08 -32.37
CA ILE A 315 -30.06 25.06 -32.96
C ILE A 315 -28.68 25.63 -33.28
N GLU A 316 -28.59 26.71 -34.06
CA GLU A 316 -27.30 27.31 -34.47
C GLU A 316 -26.42 27.68 -33.26
N ASN A 317 -27.04 28.20 -32.19
CA ASN A 317 -26.31 28.56 -31.00
C ASN A 317 -25.91 27.35 -30.15
N ALA A 318 -26.80 26.36 -29.97
CA ALA A 318 -26.45 25.13 -29.27
C ALA A 318 -25.30 24.38 -29.99
N GLN A 319 -25.35 24.31 -31.33
CA GLN A 319 -24.27 23.78 -32.16
C GLN A 319 -22.96 24.54 -31.93
N SER A 320 -22.99 25.87 -32.06
CA SER A 320 -21.81 26.70 -31.86
C SER A 320 -21.19 26.51 -30.47
N THR A 321 -22.01 26.42 -29.42
CA THR A 321 -21.54 26.17 -28.05
C THR A 321 -20.91 24.79 -27.88
N LEU A 322 -21.54 23.74 -28.44
CA LEU A 322 -21.01 22.38 -28.37
C LEU A 322 -19.69 22.23 -29.14
N GLU A 323 -19.61 22.82 -30.34
CA GLU A 323 -18.40 22.81 -31.17
C GLU A 323 -17.27 23.63 -30.54
N ALA A 324 -17.59 24.79 -29.95
CA ALA A 324 -16.61 25.58 -29.20
C ALA A 324 -16.10 24.83 -27.96
N TYR A 325 -16.99 24.12 -27.26
CA TYR A 325 -16.60 23.29 -26.13
C TYR A 325 -15.72 22.11 -26.56
N ALA A 326 -16.08 21.38 -27.63
CA ALA A 326 -15.26 20.29 -28.17
C ALA A 326 -13.86 20.77 -28.60
N ARG A 327 -13.78 21.94 -29.26
CA ARG A 327 -12.49 22.59 -29.58
C ARG A 327 -11.71 22.94 -28.32
N SER A 328 -12.35 23.57 -27.34
CA SER A 328 -11.72 23.92 -26.07
C SER A 328 -11.17 22.70 -25.31
N LEU A 329 -11.86 21.55 -25.35
CA LEU A 329 -11.35 20.30 -24.78
C LEU A 329 -10.11 19.78 -25.50
N THR A 330 -10.09 19.88 -26.83
CA THR A 330 -8.95 19.47 -27.66
C THR A 330 -7.76 20.38 -27.41
N GLU A 331 -7.95 21.70 -27.46
CA GLU A 331 -6.92 22.70 -27.17
C GLU A 331 -6.35 22.56 -25.75
N SER A 332 -7.23 22.30 -24.76
CA SER A 332 -6.80 22.05 -23.38
C SER A 332 -6.00 20.75 -23.26
N THR A 333 -6.35 19.72 -24.03
CA THR A 333 -5.60 18.44 -24.06
C THR A 333 -4.20 18.65 -24.64
N ASP A 334 -4.11 19.38 -25.76
CA ASP A 334 -2.84 19.69 -26.42
C ASP A 334 -1.95 20.61 -25.59
N ARG A 335 -2.55 21.58 -24.87
CA ARG A 335 -1.86 22.42 -23.90
C ARG A 335 -1.28 21.59 -22.77
N LEU A 336 -2.13 20.81 -22.09
CA LEU A 336 -1.75 20.00 -20.93
C LEU A 336 -0.65 19.01 -21.30
N ASN A 337 -0.69 18.45 -22.50
CA ASN A 337 0.38 17.62 -23.02
C ASN A 337 1.73 18.36 -23.11
N ARG A 338 1.73 19.58 -23.66
CA ARG A 338 2.97 20.39 -23.76
C ARG A 338 3.50 20.72 -22.37
N GLU A 339 2.65 21.16 -21.46
CA GLU A 339 3.00 21.50 -20.08
C GLU A 339 3.56 20.30 -19.33
N VAL A 340 2.86 19.16 -19.36
CA VAL A 340 3.30 17.92 -18.70
C VAL A 340 4.64 17.43 -19.27
N ASN A 341 4.85 17.50 -20.58
CA ASN A 341 6.13 17.10 -21.15
C ASN A 341 7.27 17.99 -20.67
N VAL A 342 7.06 19.31 -20.56
CA VAL A 342 8.07 20.22 -19.98
C VAL A 342 8.27 19.94 -18.49
N TYR A 343 7.19 19.74 -17.74
CA TYR A 343 7.23 19.44 -16.30
C TYR A 343 8.01 18.15 -15.96
N LEU A 344 7.90 17.14 -16.83
CA LEU A 344 8.61 15.88 -16.68
C LEU A 344 10.09 15.98 -17.07
N THR A 345 10.47 16.94 -17.92
CA THR A 345 11.86 17.18 -18.35
C THR A 345 12.38 18.55 -17.89
N ILE A 346 11.88 19.05 -16.76
CA ILE A 346 12.03 20.45 -16.37
C ILE A 346 13.49 20.84 -16.18
N ASP A 347 14.32 19.95 -15.62
CA ASP A 347 15.74 20.22 -15.36
C ASP A 347 16.54 20.37 -16.66
N GLU A 348 16.25 19.56 -17.68
CA GLU A 348 16.93 19.63 -18.98
C GLU A 348 16.53 20.89 -19.73
N LYS A 349 15.22 21.16 -19.81
CA LYS A 349 14.69 22.32 -20.53
C LYS A 349 15.00 23.64 -19.85
N PHE A 350 15.00 23.65 -18.52
CA PHE A 350 15.43 24.80 -17.76
C PHE A 350 16.91 25.11 -18.02
N LYS A 351 17.80 24.10 -18.06
CA LYS A 351 19.23 24.33 -18.35
C LYS A 351 19.43 24.97 -19.73
N GLU A 352 18.73 24.49 -20.76
CA GLU A 352 18.76 25.08 -22.11
C GLU A 352 18.33 26.57 -22.09
N ALA A 353 17.20 26.86 -21.44
CA ALA A 353 16.68 28.22 -21.33
C ALA A 353 17.57 29.13 -20.48
N PHE A 354 18.09 28.61 -19.37
CA PHE A 354 18.98 29.32 -18.46
C PHE A 354 20.29 29.69 -19.13
N GLN A 355 20.88 28.78 -19.92
CA GLN A 355 22.10 29.08 -20.68
C GLN A 355 21.86 30.19 -21.72
N ALA A 356 20.75 30.14 -22.46
CA ALA A 356 20.39 31.19 -23.40
C ALA A 356 20.22 32.56 -22.72
N VAL A 357 19.59 32.58 -21.54
CA VAL A 357 19.44 33.80 -20.73
C VAL A 357 20.80 34.30 -20.21
N GLN A 358 21.69 33.41 -19.76
CA GLN A 358 23.05 33.78 -19.35
C GLN A 358 23.85 34.41 -20.48
N GLU A 359 23.74 33.90 -21.71
CA GLU A 359 24.38 34.50 -22.88
C GLU A 359 23.86 35.93 -23.16
N GLN A 360 22.54 36.14 -23.07
CA GLN A 360 21.94 37.46 -23.25
C GLN A 360 22.34 38.45 -22.14
N LEU A 361 22.35 38.00 -20.88
CA LEU A 361 22.77 38.82 -19.75
C LEU A 361 24.26 39.22 -19.88
N SER A 362 25.12 38.30 -20.32
CA SER A 362 26.56 38.55 -20.52
C SER A 362 26.84 39.61 -21.57
N GLN A 363 26.01 39.72 -22.62
CA GLN A 363 26.13 40.76 -23.65
C GLN A 363 25.69 42.15 -23.17
N LYS A 364 24.87 42.21 -22.12
CA LYS A 364 24.25 43.44 -21.60
C LYS A 364 24.86 43.94 -20.29
N GLN A 365 25.69 43.14 -19.61
CA GLN A 365 26.25 43.44 -18.29
C GLN A 365 27.07 44.74 -18.21
N GLU A 366 27.73 45.15 -19.29
CA GLU A 366 28.54 46.39 -19.29
C GLU A 366 27.67 47.67 -19.35
N LYS A 367 26.44 47.54 -19.85
CA LYS A 367 25.54 48.69 -20.06
C LYS A 367 24.50 48.86 -18.95
N ASN A 368 24.28 47.81 -18.15
CA ASN A 368 23.25 47.80 -17.13
C ASN A 368 23.81 47.23 -15.80
N PRO A 369 23.97 48.06 -14.75
CA PRO A 369 24.54 47.61 -13.47
C PRO A 369 23.68 46.56 -12.75
N ALA A 370 22.36 46.53 -12.98
CA ALA A 370 21.47 45.50 -12.44
C ALA A 370 21.74 44.14 -13.09
N VAL A 371 21.99 44.13 -14.41
CA VAL A 371 22.37 42.92 -15.15
C VAL A 371 23.73 42.40 -14.68
N LYS A 372 24.69 43.28 -14.39
CA LYS A 372 26.00 42.89 -13.87
C LYS A 372 25.92 42.16 -12.52
N LEU A 373 25.15 42.69 -11.57
CA LEU A 373 24.91 42.06 -10.25
C LEU A 373 24.31 40.66 -10.40
N ILE A 374 23.32 40.51 -11.28
CA ILE A 374 22.69 39.21 -11.59
C ILE A 374 23.69 38.24 -12.22
N CYS A 375 24.50 38.67 -13.20
CA CYS A 375 25.53 37.84 -13.82
C CYS A 375 26.54 37.31 -12.80
N GLU A 376 27.03 38.16 -11.90
CA GLU A 376 27.98 37.77 -10.85
C GLU A 376 27.38 36.72 -9.92
N ARG A 377 26.08 36.82 -9.60
CA ARG A 377 25.41 35.86 -8.73
C ARG A 377 25.07 34.55 -9.44
N LEU A 378 24.57 34.61 -10.67
CA LEU A 378 24.20 33.44 -11.48
C LEU A 378 25.43 32.65 -11.96
N GLY A 379 26.58 33.32 -12.15
CA GLY A 379 27.84 32.66 -12.52
C GLY A 379 28.32 31.65 -11.47
N LEU A 380 27.90 31.78 -10.21
CA LEU A 380 28.21 30.86 -9.12
C LEU A 380 27.25 29.65 -9.06
N ALA A 381 26.10 29.71 -9.75
CA ALA A 381 24.98 28.77 -9.61
C ALA A 381 24.80 27.81 -10.81
N GLN A 382 25.81 27.66 -11.69
CA GLN A 382 25.69 26.96 -12.99
C GLN A 382 25.23 25.48 -12.94
N ASN A 383 25.21 24.84 -11.77
CA ASN A 383 24.78 23.45 -11.59
C ASN A 383 23.71 23.27 -10.50
N GLU A 384 23.07 24.36 -10.07
CA GLU A 384 22.06 24.30 -9.02
C GLU A 384 20.66 23.95 -9.53
N SER A 385 19.78 23.55 -8.62
CA SER A 385 18.39 23.21 -8.97
C SER A 385 17.61 24.44 -9.44
N VAL A 386 16.53 24.23 -10.21
CA VAL A 386 15.61 25.30 -10.64
C VAL A 386 15.16 26.15 -9.45
N ASN A 387 14.85 25.52 -8.31
CA ASN A 387 14.41 26.22 -7.10
C ASN A 387 15.50 27.10 -6.50
N THR A 388 16.73 26.61 -6.46
CA THR A 388 17.86 27.37 -5.90
C THR A 388 18.14 28.61 -6.74
N ILE A 389 18.09 28.47 -8.08
CA ILE A 389 18.25 29.60 -9.01
C ILE A 389 17.09 30.58 -8.89
N HIS A 390 15.85 30.09 -8.76
CA HIS A 390 14.68 30.93 -8.55
C HIS A 390 14.78 31.75 -7.25
N GLN A 391 15.17 31.12 -6.15
CA GLN A 391 15.37 31.79 -4.86
C GLN A 391 16.49 32.84 -4.93
N ALA A 392 17.62 32.49 -5.56
CA ALA A 392 18.74 33.41 -5.75
C ALA A 392 18.34 34.64 -6.59
N LEU A 393 17.62 34.44 -7.70
CA LEU A 393 17.11 35.52 -8.55
C LEU A 393 16.10 36.40 -7.80
N THR A 394 15.16 35.80 -7.08
CA THR A 394 14.12 36.53 -6.34
C THR A 394 14.75 37.42 -5.27
N GLN A 395 15.66 36.87 -4.47
CA GLN A 395 16.36 37.60 -3.43
C GLN A 395 17.14 38.79 -4.01
N GLU A 396 17.83 38.59 -5.14
CA GLU A 396 18.65 39.64 -5.73
C GLU A 396 17.81 40.74 -6.37
N ILE A 397 16.69 40.38 -7.02
CA ILE A 397 15.71 41.34 -7.53
C ILE A 397 15.12 42.18 -6.38
N GLU A 398 14.83 41.57 -5.23
CA GLU A 398 14.35 42.31 -4.04
C GLU A 398 15.43 43.25 -3.49
N ASN A 399 16.67 42.78 -3.37
CA ASN A 399 17.81 43.61 -2.94
C ASN A 399 17.98 44.82 -3.86
N MET A 400 17.83 44.64 -5.17
CA MET A 400 17.91 45.72 -6.16
C MET A 400 16.73 46.68 -6.09
N LYS A 401 15.50 46.21 -5.83
CA LYS A 401 14.34 47.09 -5.60
C LYS A 401 14.51 47.96 -4.36
N ALA A 402 15.23 47.47 -3.36
CA ALA A 402 15.57 48.24 -2.16
C ALA A 402 16.71 49.25 -2.36
N ASN A 403 17.43 49.18 -3.50
CA ASN A 403 18.57 50.03 -3.79
C ASN A 403 18.16 51.21 -4.71
N GLU A 404 18.08 52.42 -4.13
CA GLU A 404 17.70 53.66 -4.83
C GLU A 404 18.60 54.01 -6.03
N SER A 405 19.80 53.42 -6.13
CA SER A 405 20.71 53.65 -7.25
C SER A 405 20.33 52.91 -8.55
N VAL A 406 19.43 51.93 -8.49
CA VAL A 406 18.98 51.18 -9.66
C VAL A 406 17.76 51.86 -10.30
N LYS A 407 17.93 52.37 -11.52
CA LYS A 407 16.84 53.00 -12.28
C LYS A 407 15.77 51.97 -12.68
N THR A 408 14.51 52.41 -12.71
CA THR A 408 13.36 51.59 -13.15
C THR A 408 13.53 50.97 -14.54
N GLU A 409 14.12 51.71 -15.48
CA GLU A 409 14.41 51.23 -16.84
C GLU A 409 15.34 50.01 -16.85
N HIS A 410 16.33 49.98 -15.95
CA HIS A 410 17.26 48.86 -15.83
C HIS A 410 16.57 47.60 -15.29
N MET A 411 15.60 47.77 -14.38
CA MET A 411 14.79 46.66 -13.85
C MET A 411 13.82 46.12 -14.89
N GLN A 412 13.27 46.97 -15.77
CA GLN A 412 12.43 46.53 -16.88
C GLN A 412 13.23 45.72 -17.91
N GLU A 413 14.42 46.19 -18.29
CA GLU A 413 15.30 45.43 -19.19
C GLU A 413 15.67 44.07 -18.56
N LEU A 414 16.04 44.04 -17.28
CA LEU A 414 16.34 42.79 -16.56
C LEU A 414 15.13 41.83 -16.54
N SER A 415 13.93 42.34 -16.24
CA SER A 415 12.71 41.53 -16.24
C SER A 415 12.43 40.93 -17.62
N SER A 416 12.70 41.68 -18.70
CA SER A 416 12.51 41.17 -20.07
C SER A 416 13.48 40.04 -20.42
N LEU A 417 14.73 40.13 -19.94
CA LEU A 417 15.77 39.12 -20.17
C LEU A 417 15.53 37.84 -19.36
N LEU A 418 14.94 37.96 -18.16
CA LEU A 418 14.61 36.82 -17.30
C LEU A 418 13.27 36.16 -17.66
N ASN A 419 12.42 36.83 -18.45
CA ASN A 419 11.08 36.35 -18.79
C ASN A 419 11.03 34.91 -19.33
N PRO A 420 11.97 34.44 -20.18
CA PRO A 420 11.99 33.05 -20.63
C PRO A 420 12.08 31.99 -19.52
N LEU A 421 12.53 32.37 -18.31
CA LEU A 421 12.65 31.46 -17.17
C LEU A 421 11.38 31.36 -16.34
N ASN A 422 10.48 32.35 -16.40
CA ASN A 422 9.30 32.44 -15.55
C ASN A 422 8.40 31.20 -15.68
N THR A 423 8.15 30.74 -16.90
CA THR A 423 7.34 29.52 -17.14
C THR A 423 7.93 28.30 -16.42
N TYR A 424 9.26 28.16 -16.37
CA TYR A 424 9.90 27.04 -15.66
C TYR A 424 9.81 27.19 -14.14
N PHE A 425 9.93 28.42 -13.62
CA PHE A 425 9.73 28.66 -12.18
C PHE A 425 8.31 28.35 -11.74
N GLU A 426 7.31 28.70 -12.55
CA GLU A 426 5.91 28.38 -12.30
C GLU A 426 5.66 26.87 -12.37
N LEU A 427 6.11 26.20 -13.44
CA LEU A 427 5.95 24.75 -13.61
C LEU A 427 6.66 23.95 -12.52
N TYR A 428 7.79 24.43 -12.00
CA TYR A 428 8.52 23.75 -10.93
C TYR A 428 7.79 23.82 -9.58
N GLN A 429 7.05 24.89 -9.32
CA GLN A 429 6.24 25.04 -8.11
C GLN A 429 4.95 24.20 -8.14
N GLN A 430 4.56 23.74 -9.32
CA GLN A 430 3.31 23.02 -9.54
C GLN A 430 3.39 21.57 -9.06
N ASN A 431 2.32 21.10 -8.41
CA ASN A 431 2.28 19.76 -7.83
C ASN A 431 1.80 18.74 -8.88
N SER A 432 2.42 17.55 -8.91
CA SER A 432 1.97 16.42 -9.71
C SER A 432 0.49 16.09 -9.49
N LEU A 433 -0.01 16.28 -8.27
CA LEU A 433 -1.42 16.07 -7.94
C LEU A 433 -2.37 17.02 -8.70
N GLU A 434 -1.97 18.28 -8.89
CA GLU A 434 -2.78 19.28 -9.61
C GLU A 434 -2.92 18.89 -11.08
N TYR A 435 -1.83 18.45 -11.70
CA TYR A 435 -1.86 17.90 -13.06
C TYR A 435 -2.76 16.68 -13.17
N ILE A 436 -2.66 15.72 -12.25
CA ILE A 436 -3.50 14.51 -12.31
C ILE A 436 -4.98 14.88 -12.12
N GLN A 437 -5.30 15.86 -11.27
CA GLN A 437 -6.66 16.37 -11.10
C GLN A 437 -7.18 17.05 -12.37
N GLU A 438 -6.38 17.89 -13.03
CA GLU A 438 -6.75 18.55 -14.28
C GLU A 438 -6.94 17.52 -15.41
N ILE A 439 -6.03 16.54 -15.53
CA ILE A 439 -6.14 15.43 -16.47
C ILE A 439 -7.41 14.63 -16.20
N ALA A 440 -7.73 14.32 -14.94
CA ALA A 440 -8.95 13.58 -14.58
C ALA A 440 -10.22 14.34 -14.99
N LYS A 441 -10.29 15.65 -14.66
CA LYS A 441 -11.41 16.52 -15.07
C LYS A 441 -11.57 16.54 -16.60
N LEU A 442 -10.47 16.66 -17.34
CA LEU A 442 -10.47 16.74 -18.79
C LEU A 442 -10.78 15.40 -19.45
N TYR A 443 -10.33 14.29 -18.85
CA TYR A 443 -10.65 12.94 -19.28
C TYR A 443 -12.15 12.66 -19.17
N GLU A 444 -12.76 12.99 -18.03
CA GLU A 444 -14.19 12.80 -17.83
C GLU A 444 -15.02 13.70 -18.77
N ALA A 445 -14.55 14.93 -19.02
CA ALA A 445 -15.18 15.84 -19.97
C ALA A 445 -15.17 15.30 -21.42
N ASN A 446 -14.02 14.84 -21.91
CA ASN A 446 -13.88 14.28 -23.26
C ASN A 446 -14.77 13.05 -23.45
N LEU A 447 -14.73 12.10 -22.51
CA LEU A 447 -15.56 10.90 -22.60
C LEU A 447 -17.05 11.18 -22.41
N GLY A 448 -17.39 12.11 -21.51
CA GLY A 448 -18.76 12.55 -21.29
C GLY A 448 -19.38 13.13 -22.56
N LEU A 449 -18.67 14.04 -23.24
CA LEU A 449 -19.14 14.61 -24.50
C LEU A 449 -19.23 13.57 -25.62
N ALA A 450 -18.22 12.69 -25.74
CA ALA A 450 -18.24 11.62 -26.73
C ALA A 450 -19.40 10.63 -26.54
N ALA A 451 -19.78 10.35 -25.28
CA ALA A 451 -20.92 9.50 -24.94
C ALA A 451 -22.26 10.21 -25.18
N ALA A 452 -22.35 11.51 -24.91
CA ALA A 452 -23.56 12.31 -25.11
C ALA A 452 -23.82 12.67 -26.58
N TYR A 453 -22.82 12.58 -27.45
CA TYR A 453 -22.90 12.99 -28.86
C TYR A 453 -24.12 12.45 -29.64
N PRO A 454 -24.46 11.14 -29.59
CA PRO A 454 -25.59 10.62 -30.37
C PRO A 454 -26.93 11.29 -30.01
N GLU A 455 -27.17 11.50 -28.72
CA GLU A 455 -28.41 12.07 -28.20
C GLU A 455 -28.47 13.59 -28.40
N LEU A 456 -27.34 14.28 -28.28
CA LEU A 456 -27.23 15.70 -28.64
C LEU A 456 -27.53 15.91 -30.13
N LYS A 457 -27.03 15.03 -30.99
CA LYS A 457 -27.30 15.06 -32.43
C LYS A 457 -28.78 14.83 -32.74
N GLU A 458 -29.45 13.92 -32.04
CA GLU A 458 -30.89 13.70 -32.16
C GLU A 458 -31.72 14.91 -31.69
N THR A 459 -31.32 15.52 -30.57
CA THR A 459 -31.98 16.71 -30.00
C THR A 459 -31.93 17.88 -30.99
N LEU A 460 -30.80 18.05 -31.68
CA LEU A 460 -30.58 19.08 -32.70
C LEU A 460 -31.07 18.67 -34.10
N ASP A 461 -32.04 17.76 -34.17
CA ASP A 461 -32.70 17.31 -35.41
C ASP A 461 -31.72 16.80 -36.49
N ASN A 462 -30.65 16.13 -36.06
CA ASN A 462 -29.58 15.61 -36.92
C ASN A 462 -28.82 16.66 -37.74
N ASN A 463 -28.88 17.94 -37.35
CA ASN A 463 -28.05 18.95 -37.97
C ASN A 463 -26.57 18.59 -37.83
N PRO A 464 -25.74 18.86 -38.87
CA PRO A 464 -24.33 18.48 -38.85
C PRO A 464 -23.61 19.21 -37.71
N LEU A 465 -22.93 18.45 -36.85
CA LEU A 465 -22.06 18.94 -35.79
C LEU A 465 -20.61 18.68 -36.19
N ILE A 466 -19.77 19.70 -36.15
CA ILE A 466 -18.32 19.59 -36.37
C ILE A 466 -17.67 19.09 -35.07
N ILE A 467 -18.01 17.87 -34.68
CA ILE A 467 -17.46 17.18 -33.51
C ILE A 467 -17.13 15.76 -33.93
N ASP A 468 -15.87 15.36 -33.77
CA ASP A 468 -15.41 13.99 -33.96
C ASP A 468 -15.41 13.25 -32.61
N PRO A 469 -16.40 12.38 -32.33
CA PRO A 469 -16.46 11.64 -31.07
C PRO A 469 -15.30 10.64 -30.92
N ASP A 470 -14.69 10.18 -32.01
CA ASP A 470 -13.53 9.29 -31.95
C ASP A 470 -12.26 10.06 -31.59
N LEU A 471 -12.13 11.31 -32.06
CA LEU A 471 -11.07 12.22 -31.60
C LEU A 471 -11.19 12.46 -30.08
N LEU A 472 -12.40 12.73 -29.57
CA LEU A 472 -12.61 12.91 -28.12
C LEU A 472 -12.24 11.65 -27.31
N ARG A 473 -12.57 10.45 -27.81
CA ARG A 473 -12.16 9.19 -27.17
C ARG A 473 -10.64 8.99 -27.22
N LYS A 474 -10.00 9.34 -28.33
CA LYS A 474 -8.52 9.31 -28.47
C LYS A 474 -7.87 10.29 -27.48
N ASN A 475 -8.41 11.50 -27.33
CA ASN A 475 -7.96 12.46 -26.33
C ASN A 475 -8.10 11.89 -24.92
N GLY A 476 -9.22 11.24 -24.60
CA GLY A 476 -9.39 10.54 -23.32
C GLY A 476 -8.34 9.45 -23.07
N ALA A 477 -8.08 8.60 -24.06
CA ALA A 477 -7.02 7.58 -23.96
C ALA A 477 -5.63 8.21 -23.79
N TYR A 478 -5.36 9.31 -24.48
CA TYR A 478 -4.10 10.05 -24.39
C TYR A 478 -3.91 10.71 -23.02
N LEU A 479 -4.97 11.29 -22.45
CA LEU A 479 -4.96 11.86 -21.10
C LEU A 479 -4.64 10.79 -20.05
N LEU A 480 -5.17 9.57 -20.19
CA LEU A 480 -4.77 8.44 -19.33
C LEU A 480 -3.29 8.09 -19.47
N GLN A 481 -2.74 8.12 -20.69
CA GLN A 481 -1.31 7.92 -20.92
C GLN A 481 -0.46 8.99 -20.24
N LEU A 482 -0.88 10.26 -20.31
CA LEU A 482 -0.22 11.36 -19.60
C LEU A 482 -0.27 11.20 -18.09
N ALA A 483 -1.43 10.87 -17.52
CA ALA A 483 -1.54 10.61 -16.08
C ALA A 483 -0.64 9.45 -15.65
N GLY A 484 -0.64 8.34 -16.40
CA GLY A 484 0.27 7.21 -16.14
C GLY A 484 1.75 7.61 -16.18
N LYS A 485 2.12 8.49 -17.11
CA LYS A 485 3.49 9.02 -17.25
C LYS A 485 3.88 9.86 -16.04
N ILE A 486 2.99 10.73 -15.55
CA ILE A 486 3.25 11.52 -14.34
C ILE A 486 3.41 10.62 -13.12
N LEU A 487 2.48 9.68 -12.91
CA LEU A 487 2.54 8.74 -11.78
C LEU A 487 3.84 7.95 -11.77
N LYS A 488 4.32 7.50 -12.93
CA LYS A 488 5.59 6.79 -13.08
C LYS A 488 6.80 7.69 -12.84
N GLU A 489 6.97 8.74 -13.63
CA GLU A 489 8.19 9.55 -13.66
C GLU A 489 8.38 10.36 -12.37
N LYS A 490 7.29 10.70 -11.67
CA LYS A 490 7.32 11.36 -10.35
C LYS A 490 7.21 10.38 -9.18
N GLN A 491 7.29 9.06 -9.44
CA GLN A 491 7.31 8.00 -8.42
C GLN A 491 6.16 8.10 -7.40
N PHE A 492 4.95 8.35 -7.90
CA PHE A 492 3.77 8.47 -7.06
C PHE A 492 3.43 7.12 -6.41
N ASP A 493 3.00 7.13 -5.14
CA ASP A 493 2.56 5.90 -4.48
C ASP A 493 1.24 5.39 -5.09
N LEU A 494 1.33 4.33 -5.89
CA LEU A 494 0.20 3.74 -6.59
C LEU A 494 -0.82 3.05 -5.66
N LYS A 495 -0.53 2.91 -4.35
CA LYS A 495 -1.50 2.41 -3.36
C LYS A 495 -2.45 3.50 -2.86
N ILE A 496 -2.05 4.77 -2.96
CA ILE A 496 -2.77 5.89 -2.36
C ILE A 496 -3.55 6.61 -3.46
N ARG A 497 -4.87 6.42 -3.47
CA ARG A 497 -5.77 7.22 -4.30
C ARG A 497 -5.85 8.65 -3.74
N PRO A 498 -5.64 9.69 -4.55
CA PRO A 498 -5.90 11.06 -4.10
C PRO A 498 -7.40 11.34 -3.91
N GLU A 499 -7.75 12.12 -2.88
CA GLU A 499 -9.15 12.37 -2.48
C GLU A 499 -10.02 12.94 -3.63
N ASN A 500 -9.47 13.88 -4.40
CA ASN A 500 -10.19 14.63 -5.46
C ASN A 500 -10.21 13.92 -6.83
N ILE A 501 -9.88 12.63 -6.89
CA ILE A 501 -9.83 11.86 -8.15
C ILE A 501 -10.73 10.62 -8.02
N SER A 502 -11.57 10.38 -9.02
CA SER A 502 -12.48 9.23 -9.02
C SER A 502 -11.71 7.91 -9.03
N GLU A 503 -12.19 6.92 -8.29
CA GLU A 503 -11.56 5.60 -8.19
C GLU A 503 -11.43 4.93 -9.57
N SER A 504 -12.47 5.04 -10.40
CA SER A 504 -12.44 4.51 -11.76
C SER A 504 -11.35 5.14 -12.63
N PHE A 505 -11.09 6.45 -12.50
CA PHE A 505 -10.02 7.10 -13.24
C PHE A 505 -8.65 6.68 -12.70
N PHE A 506 -8.48 6.70 -11.37
CA PHE A 506 -7.21 6.37 -10.73
C PHE A 506 -6.77 4.95 -11.07
N GLU A 507 -7.67 3.96 -11.02
CA GLU A 507 -7.34 2.58 -11.39
C GLU A 507 -6.90 2.43 -12.86
N LYS A 508 -7.48 3.21 -13.78
CA LYS A 508 -7.05 3.24 -15.19
C LYS A 508 -5.68 3.90 -15.33
N ALA A 509 -5.46 5.03 -14.66
CA ALA A 509 -4.17 5.73 -14.68
C ALA A 509 -3.05 4.89 -14.04
N ARG A 510 -3.35 4.19 -12.94
CA ARG A 510 -2.45 3.23 -12.26
C ARG A 510 -2.04 2.10 -13.20
N LYS A 511 -3.00 1.45 -13.88
CA LYS A 511 -2.69 0.42 -14.89
C LYS A 511 -1.81 0.96 -16.01
N GLN A 512 -2.06 2.20 -16.43
CA GLN A 512 -1.26 2.86 -17.45
C GLN A 512 0.16 3.18 -16.98
N ALA A 513 0.34 3.59 -15.72
CA ALA A 513 1.65 3.79 -15.11
C ALA A 513 2.45 2.48 -15.06
N ILE A 514 1.82 1.39 -14.61
CA ILE A 514 2.41 0.04 -14.57
C ILE A 514 2.80 -0.40 -15.99
N ALA A 515 1.92 -0.22 -16.98
CA ALA A 515 2.20 -0.54 -18.37
C ALA A 515 3.37 0.27 -18.96
N GLN A 516 3.62 1.47 -18.44
CA GLN A 516 4.77 2.32 -18.81
C GLN A 516 6.03 2.01 -18.00
N GLY A 517 6.00 1.04 -17.09
CA GLY A 517 7.14 0.56 -16.32
C GLY A 517 7.22 1.06 -14.87
N ALA A 518 6.15 1.64 -14.32
CA ALA A 518 6.09 1.90 -12.88
C ALA A 518 6.11 0.56 -12.09
N GLU A 519 6.65 0.59 -10.87
CA GLU A 519 6.66 -0.58 -9.99
C GLU A 519 5.23 -0.94 -9.59
N ASP A 520 4.81 -2.16 -9.91
CA ASP A 520 3.52 -2.69 -9.50
C ASP A 520 3.57 -3.06 -8.00
N PRO A 521 2.81 -2.36 -7.12
CA PRO A 521 2.87 -2.59 -5.69
C PRO A 521 2.49 -4.02 -5.29
N GLU A 522 1.51 -4.61 -6.00
CA GLU A 522 1.04 -5.97 -5.72
C GLU A 522 2.13 -6.99 -6.10
N LYS A 523 2.77 -6.78 -7.25
CA LYS A 523 3.91 -7.62 -7.68
C LYS A 523 5.10 -7.53 -6.74
N LYS A 524 5.38 -6.34 -6.19
CA LYS A 524 6.46 -6.13 -5.22
C LYS A 524 6.20 -6.90 -3.92
N GLU A 525 4.97 -6.83 -3.40
CA GLU A 525 4.57 -7.59 -2.22
C GLU A 525 4.66 -9.10 -2.47
N LEU A 526 4.15 -9.58 -3.60
CA LEU A 526 4.26 -10.99 -3.99
C LEU A 526 5.71 -11.46 -4.15
N LEU A 527 6.61 -10.61 -4.66
CA LEU A 527 8.04 -10.92 -4.75
C LEU A 527 8.70 -10.97 -3.36
N ALA A 528 8.35 -10.07 -2.46
CA ALA A 528 8.83 -10.10 -1.08
C ALA A 528 8.35 -11.37 -0.36
N GLU A 529 7.07 -11.73 -0.51
CA GLU A 529 6.51 -12.97 0.03
C GLU A 529 7.18 -14.21 -0.57
N LYS A 530 7.40 -14.23 -1.89
CA LYS A 530 8.12 -15.31 -2.56
C LYS A 530 9.54 -15.48 -2.00
N ASN A 531 10.27 -14.39 -1.78
CA ASN A 531 11.62 -14.44 -1.25
C ASN A 531 11.64 -14.95 0.20
N ASP A 532 10.68 -14.53 1.02
CA ASP A 532 10.49 -15.04 2.39
C ASP A 532 10.19 -16.55 2.40
N LEU A 533 9.26 -16.99 1.53
CA LEU A 533 8.95 -18.41 1.36
C LEU A 533 10.14 -19.22 0.83
N GLN A 534 10.96 -18.65 -0.05
CA GLN A 534 12.20 -19.30 -0.51
C GLN A 534 13.24 -19.44 0.61
N SER A 535 13.38 -18.44 1.48
CA SER A 535 14.25 -18.52 2.66
C SER A 535 13.79 -19.64 3.60
N LYS A 536 12.49 -19.68 3.92
CA LYS A 536 11.89 -20.72 4.76
C LYS A 536 12.06 -22.12 4.15
N LEU A 537 11.88 -22.27 2.84
CA LEU A 537 12.08 -23.54 2.15
C LEU A 537 13.54 -24.02 2.24
N GLU A 538 14.51 -23.09 2.16
CA GLU A 538 15.92 -23.45 2.27
C GLU A 538 16.31 -23.83 3.71
N GLU A 539 15.78 -23.13 4.72
CA GLU A 539 15.90 -23.54 6.12
C GLU A 539 15.32 -24.94 6.37
N GLU A 540 14.15 -25.23 5.81
CA GLU A 540 13.50 -26.54 5.95
C GLU A 540 14.29 -27.67 5.26
N LYS A 541 14.93 -27.39 4.11
CA LYS A 541 15.86 -28.35 3.48
C LYS A 541 17.08 -28.63 4.35
N ILE A 542 17.69 -27.59 4.92
CA ILE A 542 18.85 -27.76 5.81
C ILE A 542 18.46 -28.62 7.01
N LEU A 543 17.29 -28.36 7.61
CA LEU A 543 16.76 -29.14 8.72
C LEU A 543 16.51 -30.60 8.30
N THR A 544 15.93 -30.82 7.12
CA THR A 544 15.68 -32.16 6.58
C THR A 544 16.99 -32.92 6.33
N GLU A 545 18.02 -32.25 5.82
CA GLU A 545 19.35 -32.83 5.59
C GLU A 545 20.02 -33.23 6.93
N GLN A 546 19.88 -32.39 7.96
CA GLN A 546 20.34 -32.70 9.32
C GLN A 546 19.61 -33.90 9.91
N GLN A 547 18.28 -33.95 9.80
CA GLN A 547 17.48 -35.09 10.25
C GLN A 547 17.87 -36.38 9.53
N LYS A 548 18.13 -36.33 8.21
CA LYS A 548 18.63 -37.49 7.46
C LYS A 548 19.98 -37.99 7.99
N LYS A 549 20.91 -37.08 8.31
CA LYS A 549 22.20 -37.45 8.92
C LYS A 549 22.00 -38.10 10.29
N GLU A 550 21.17 -37.53 11.16
CA GLU A 550 20.86 -38.13 12.46
C GLU A 550 20.21 -39.51 12.33
N ILE A 551 19.31 -39.68 11.36
CA ILE A 551 18.67 -40.98 11.10
C ILE A 551 19.72 -42.01 10.68
N GLU A 552 20.67 -41.64 9.81
CA GLU A 552 21.73 -42.56 9.37
C GLU A 552 22.69 -42.91 10.51
N GLU A 553 23.08 -41.94 11.34
CA GLU A 553 23.89 -42.17 12.54
C GLU A 553 23.17 -43.10 13.53
N LYS A 554 21.89 -42.85 13.80
CA LYS A 554 21.06 -43.73 14.67
C LYS A 554 20.93 -45.12 14.06
N LYS A 555 20.81 -45.25 12.75
CA LYS A 555 20.73 -46.55 12.07
C LYS A 555 22.03 -47.34 12.20
N GLN A 556 23.18 -46.69 12.06
CA GLN A 556 24.49 -47.32 12.29
C GLN A 556 24.66 -47.76 13.75
N ALA A 557 24.25 -46.93 14.72
CA ALA A 557 24.28 -47.27 16.13
C ALA A 557 23.34 -48.45 16.48
N VAL A 558 22.14 -48.50 15.89
CA VAL A 558 21.24 -49.65 16.06
C VAL A 558 21.87 -50.93 15.49
N GLN A 559 22.57 -50.84 14.36
CA GLN A 559 23.22 -52.00 13.75
C GLN A 559 24.37 -52.53 14.61
N SER A 560 25.21 -51.66 15.17
CA SER A 560 26.30 -52.07 16.08
C SER A 560 25.76 -52.68 17.38
N LEU A 561 24.74 -52.06 17.99
CA LEU A 561 24.08 -52.60 19.19
C LEU A 561 23.43 -53.97 18.92
N THR A 562 22.89 -54.19 17.72
CA THR A 562 22.32 -55.49 17.34
C THR A 562 23.39 -56.58 17.25
N GLN A 563 24.56 -56.25 16.69
CA GLN A 563 25.70 -57.17 16.63
C GLN A 563 26.24 -57.50 18.02
N GLU A 564 26.37 -56.51 18.89
CA GLU A 564 26.81 -56.68 20.27
C GLU A 564 25.85 -57.59 21.05
N LYS A 565 24.53 -57.33 20.95
CA LYS A 565 23.51 -58.16 21.58
C LYS A 565 23.62 -59.62 21.14
N GLN A 566 23.80 -59.88 19.85
CA GLN A 566 23.95 -61.25 19.32
C GLN A 566 25.16 -61.97 19.93
N SER A 567 26.31 -61.28 20.01
CA SER A 567 27.54 -61.85 20.59
C SER A 567 27.42 -62.16 22.09
N LEU A 568 26.69 -61.33 22.84
CA LEU A 568 26.40 -61.56 24.26
C LEU A 568 25.44 -62.74 24.46
N GLU A 569 24.46 -62.92 23.58
CA GLU A 569 23.54 -64.07 23.63
C GLU A 569 24.29 -65.39 23.37
N ASP A 570 25.21 -65.41 22.41
CA ASP A 570 26.06 -66.57 22.12
C ASP A 570 27.01 -66.92 23.28
N ALA A 571 27.61 -65.91 23.91
CA ALA A 571 28.46 -66.10 25.09
C ALA A 571 27.67 -66.66 26.29
N ASN A 572 26.46 -66.14 26.52
CA ASN A 572 25.58 -66.60 27.59
C ASN A 572 25.11 -68.05 27.39
N GLN A 573 24.84 -68.48 26.15
CA GLN A 573 24.51 -69.88 25.87
C GLN A 573 25.69 -70.82 26.14
N LYS A 574 26.92 -70.38 25.87
CA LYS A 574 28.14 -71.17 26.09
C LYS A 574 28.41 -71.40 27.57
N LEU A 575 28.25 -70.36 28.40
CA LEU A 575 28.42 -70.44 29.85
C LEU A 575 27.35 -71.31 30.53
N LYS A 576 26.08 -71.22 30.08
CA LYS A 576 25.00 -72.08 30.60
C LYS A 576 25.23 -73.57 30.35
N LYS A 577 25.91 -73.94 29.26
CA LYS A 577 26.28 -75.34 28.96
C LYS A 577 27.41 -75.87 29.85
N GLN A 578 28.30 -75.01 30.35
CA GLN A 578 29.43 -75.42 31.21
C GLN A 578 29.05 -75.54 32.69
N ALA A 579 28.07 -74.77 33.17
CA ALA A 579 27.64 -74.81 34.57
C ALA A 579 26.66 -75.96 34.92
N ALA A 580 26.25 -76.78 33.94
CA ALA A 580 25.18 -77.76 34.11
C ALA A 580 25.62 -79.20 34.42
N ASP A 581 26.93 -79.51 34.62
CA ASP A 581 27.37 -80.88 34.98
C ASP A 581 27.25 -81.12 36.50
N PRO A 582 26.31 -81.96 36.98
CA PRO A 582 26.10 -82.24 38.41
C PRO A 582 27.31 -82.92 39.08
N ARG A 583 28.23 -83.48 38.29
CA ARG A 583 29.43 -84.15 38.81
C ARG A 583 30.48 -83.16 39.29
N GLU A 584 30.61 -82.00 38.67
CA GLU A 584 31.58 -80.96 39.05
C GLU A 584 31.21 -80.31 40.39
N SER A 585 29.91 -80.07 40.63
CA SER A 585 29.42 -79.54 41.91
C SER A 585 29.64 -80.52 43.07
N LYS A 586 29.35 -81.82 42.87
CA LYS A 586 29.60 -82.88 43.87
C LYS A 586 31.10 -83.08 44.13
N ALA A 587 31.92 -83.02 43.09
CA ALA A 587 33.36 -83.09 43.21
C ALA A 587 33.92 -81.94 44.05
N ASN A 588 33.43 -80.71 43.85
CA ASN A 588 33.85 -79.57 44.65
C ASN A 588 33.48 -79.71 46.13
N LEU A 589 32.27 -80.18 46.43
CA LEU A 589 31.83 -80.45 47.81
C LEU A 589 32.74 -81.47 48.52
N VAL A 590 33.09 -82.58 47.86
CA VAL A 590 33.95 -83.60 48.46
C VAL A 590 35.39 -83.10 48.69
N ILE A 591 35.91 -82.25 47.80
CA ILE A 591 37.20 -81.60 48.01
C ILE A 591 37.18 -80.76 49.28
N GLN A 592 36.19 -79.86 49.41
CA GLN A 592 36.12 -78.89 50.51
C GLN A 592 35.79 -79.56 51.85
N GLU A 593 34.85 -80.50 51.88
CA GLU A 593 34.33 -81.04 53.15
C GLU A 593 35.08 -82.29 53.65
N LYS A 594 35.72 -83.05 52.76
CA LYS A 594 36.30 -84.37 53.10
C LYS A 594 37.80 -84.46 52.82
N LEU A 595 38.23 -84.18 51.59
CA LEU A 595 39.63 -84.40 51.21
C LEU A 595 40.58 -83.36 51.82
N ILE A 596 40.23 -82.08 51.78
CA ILE A 596 41.04 -81.02 52.41
C ILE A 596 41.15 -81.25 53.93
N PRO A 597 40.05 -81.44 54.70
CA PRO A 597 40.13 -81.63 56.15
C PRO A 597 40.93 -82.88 56.55
N ALA A 598 40.73 -84.01 55.86
CA ALA A 598 41.48 -85.24 56.15
C ALA A 598 42.98 -85.08 55.88
N THR A 599 43.34 -84.36 54.81
CA THR A 599 44.74 -84.09 54.44
C THR A 599 45.40 -83.15 55.45
N LEU A 600 44.72 -82.08 55.86
CA LEU A 600 45.20 -81.16 56.89
C LEU A 600 45.40 -81.85 58.25
N GLN A 601 44.44 -82.67 58.69
CA GLN A 601 44.56 -83.42 59.94
C GLN A 601 45.77 -84.37 59.93
N TYR A 602 46.01 -85.03 58.80
CA TYR A 602 47.13 -85.96 58.70
C TYR A 602 48.49 -85.22 58.59
N LEU A 603 48.54 -84.08 57.90
CA LEU A 603 49.71 -83.20 57.90
C LEU A 603 50.05 -82.71 59.32
N GLN A 604 49.04 -82.29 60.09
CA GLN A 604 49.22 -81.89 61.48
C GLN A 604 49.79 -83.04 62.34
N HIS A 605 49.23 -84.24 62.20
CA HIS A 605 49.73 -85.43 62.90
C HIS A 605 51.18 -85.78 62.54
N LEU A 606 51.55 -85.68 61.27
CA LEU A 606 52.93 -85.92 60.83
C LEU A 606 53.89 -84.85 61.36
N TRP A 607 53.46 -83.59 61.38
CA TRP A 607 54.24 -82.49 61.93
C TRP A 607 54.48 -82.64 63.44
N GLU A 608 53.46 -83.03 64.22
CA GLU A 608 53.60 -83.32 65.65
C GLU A 608 54.55 -84.51 65.90
N LYS A 609 54.44 -85.57 65.09
CA LYS A 609 55.38 -86.69 65.13
C LYS A 609 56.80 -86.24 64.80
N ALA A 610 56.99 -85.35 63.82
CA ALA A 610 58.30 -84.83 63.46
C ALA A 610 58.92 -84.05 64.62
N LYS A 611 58.13 -83.19 65.29
CA LYS A 611 58.55 -82.44 66.49
C LYS A 611 59.00 -83.33 67.65
N LYS A 612 58.39 -84.50 67.82
CA LYS A 612 58.81 -85.46 68.85
C LYS A 612 60.25 -85.95 68.63
N TYR A 613 60.68 -86.10 67.39
CA TYR A 613 62.04 -86.55 67.05
C TYR A 613 63.03 -85.39 66.87
N ASN A 614 62.55 -84.21 66.46
CA ASN A 614 63.31 -82.99 66.31
C ASN A 614 62.56 -81.80 66.94
N PRO A 615 62.78 -81.50 68.24
CA PRO A 615 62.07 -80.41 68.93
C PRO A 615 62.36 -79.02 68.34
N GLY A 616 63.43 -78.85 67.56
CA GLY A 616 63.86 -77.58 66.97
C GLY A 616 63.11 -77.16 65.69
N ILE A 617 62.06 -77.88 65.28
CA ILE A 617 61.24 -77.50 64.12
C ILE A 617 60.40 -76.26 64.45
N ASN A 618 60.66 -75.17 63.72
CA ASN A 618 59.92 -73.91 63.80
C ASN A 618 58.96 -73.67 62.62
N THR A 619 58.76 -74.64 61.73
CA THR A 619 57.83 -74.56 60.59
C THR A 619 56.38 -74.89 61.00
N THR A 620 55.41 -74.57 60.15
CA THR A 620 54.00 -75.00 60.33
C THR A 620 53.73 -76.36 59.67
N SER A 621 52.57 -76.98 59.94
CA SER A 621 52.21 -78.28 59.33
C SER A 621 51.95 -78.22 57.82
N LEU A 622 51.84 -77.02 57.24
CA LEU A 622 51.67 -76.78 55.80
C LEU A 622 52.97 -76.35 55.10
N GLU A 623 54.11 -76.41 55.79
CA GLU A 623 55.42 -76.08 55.25
C GLU A 623 56.32 -77.32 55.20
N VAL A 624 57.24 -77.35 54.23
CA VAL A 624 58.22 -78.44 54.06
C VAL A 624 59.06 -78.57 55.34
N LEU A 625 59.20 -79.80 55.85
CA LEU A 625 59.97 -80.04 57.07
C LEU A 625 61.50 -79.90 56.82
N PRO A 626 62.26 -79.29 57.74
CA PRO A 626 63.71 -79.11 57.57
C PRO A 626 64.46 -80.45 57.63
N ASP A 627 65.69 -80.51 57.13
CA ASP A 627 66.52 -81.72 57.18
C ASP A 627 66.97 -82.06 58.61
N ALA A 628 67.17 -83.36 58.87
CA ALA A 628 67.66 -83.84 60.17
C ALA A 628 69.12 -83.43 60.39
N GLN A 629 69.36 -82.42 61.22
CA GLN A 629 70.69 -82.01 61.68
C GLN A 629 70.78 -82.14 63.20
N GLY A 630 71.86 -82.74 63.72
CA GLY A 630 72.13 -82.83 65.16
C GLY A 630 71.30 -83.83 65.97
N LEU A 631 70.61 -84.78 65.34
CA LEU A 631 69.80 -85.82 66.00
C LEU A 631 70.60 -87.11 66.25
N SER A 632 70.21 -87.91 67.24
CA SER A 632 70.73 -89.28 67.41
C SER A 632 70.41 -90.16 66.19
N GLU A 633 71.16 -91.23 65.98
CA GLU A 633 71.04 -92.07 64.78
C GLU A 633 69.63 -92.69 64.63
N ASP A 634 69.04 -93.15 65.75
CA ASP A 634 67.66 -93.67 65.80
C ASP A 634 66.61 -92.59 65.50
N ASN A 635 66.76 -91.38 66.06
CA ASN A 635 65.84 -90.27 65.81
C ASN A 635 65.98 -89.73 64.38
N THR A 636 67.19 -89.73 63.80
CA THR A 636 67.44 -89.32 62.42
C THR A 636 66.69 -90.22 61.44
N ARG A 637 66.73 -91.54 61.65
CA ARG A 637 66.03 -92.51 60.79
C ARG A 637 64.51 -92.37 60.91
N ALA A 638 63.98 -92.24 62.12
CA ALA A 638 62.55 -92.04 62.35
C ALA A 638 62.05 -90.71 61.77
N TYR A 639 62.81 -89.63 61.93
CA TYR A 639 62.48 -88.30 61.41
C TYR A 639 62.45 -88.27 59.87
N LYS A 640 63.45 -88.86 59.19
CA LYS A 640 63.48 -88.91 57.72
C LYS A 640 62.25 -89.59 57.14
N LEU A 641 61.75 -90.66 57.78
CA LEU A 641 60.52 -91.34 57.36
C LEU A 641 59.27 -90.50 57.56
N VAL A 642 59.19 -89.73 58.65
CA VAL A 642 58.07 -88.81 58.90
C VAL A 642 58.10 -87.65 57.91
N LYS A 643 59.28 -87.07 57.64
CA LYS A 643 59.48 -86.02 56.63
C LYS A 643 59.05 -86.48 55.25
N GLN A 644 59.49 -87.65 54.79
CA GLN A 644 59.09 -88.19 53.49
C GLN A 644 57.57 -88.34 53.36
N LYS A 645 56.89 -88.79 54.43
CA LYS A 645 55.42 -88.86 54.45
C LYS A 645 54.77 -87.49 54.40
N HIS A 646 55.32 -86.52 55.13
CA HIS A 646 54.82 -85.16 55.19
C HIS A 646 54.91 -84.48 53.83
N ASP A 647 56.07 -84.55 53.17
CA ASP A 647 56.29 -83.95 51.85
C ASP A 647 55.32 -84.51 50.78
N LEU A 648 55.08 -85.84 50.80
CA LEU A 648 54.12 -86.48 49.90
C LEU A 648 52.68 -85.99 50.13
N VAL A 649 52.25 -85.89 51.39
CA VAL A 649 50.89 -85.44 51.74
C VAL A 649 50.73 -83.94 51.47
N LEU A 650 51.78 -83.15 51.65
CA LEU A 650 51.77 -81.72 51.34
C LEU A 650 51.64 -81.48 49.83
N GLY A 651 52.31 -82.31 49.02
CA GLY A 651 52.10 -82.34 47.56
C GLY A 651 50.64 -82.61 47.19
N MET A 652 50.01 -83.59 47.82
CA MET A 652 48.59 -83.91 47.59
C MET A 652 47.66 -82.75 48.02
N TYR A 653 47.96 -82.07 49.12
CA TYR A 653 47.19 -80.89 49.55
C TYR A 653 47.22 -79.77 48.49
N ASN A 654 48.40 -79.50 47.93
CA ASN A 654 48.57 -78.48 46.90
C ASN A 654 47.81 -78.82 45.60
N GLU A 655 47.71 -80.11 45.24
CA GLU A 655 46.88 -80.56 44.11
C GLU A 655 45.40 -80.24 44.30
N LEU A 656 44.87 -80.35 45.54
CA LEU A 656 43.48 -80.00 45.84
C LEU A 656 43.19 -78.48 45.76
N GLN A 657 44.21 -77.64 45.94
CA GLN A 657 44.07 -76.18 45.95
C GLN A 657 44.30 -75.50 44.59
N ASN A 658 44.72 -76.23 43.57
CA ASN A 658 45.08 -75.66 42.26
C ASN A 658 43.89 -74.96 41.57
N GLN A 659 43.90 -73.63 41.42
CA GLN A 659 42.74 -72.90 40.89
C GLN A 659 42.50 -73.10 39.37
N ASP A 660 43.51 -73.57 38.63
CA ASP A 660 43.46 -73.70 37.17
C ASP A 660 42.83 -75.01 36.69
N LYS A 661 42.39 -75.87 37.61
CA LYS A 661 41.83 -77.19 37.33
C LYS A 661 40.40 -77.32 37.81
N SER A 662 39.59 -78.03 37.04
CA SER A 662 38.22 -78.38 37.44
C SER A 662 38.22 -79.25 38.70
N PRO A 663 37.14 -79.21 39.52
CA PRO A 663 36.99 -80.08 40.67
C PRO A 663 37.25 -81.57 40.39
N LEU A 664 36.75 -82.12 39.28
CA LEU A 664 36.95 -83.54 38.96
C LEU A 664 38.43 -83.88 38.64
N GLU A 665 39.14 -82.97 37.97
CA GLU A 665 40.56 -83.12 37.66
C GLU A 665 41.42 -83.11 38.93
N LYS A 666 41.08 -82.26 39.91
CA LYS A 666 41.75 -82.21 41.22
C LYS A 666 41.65 -83.54 41.97
N ILE A 667 40.45 -84.12 42.03
CA ILE A 667 40.24 -85.43 42.66
C ILE A 667 41.02 -86.53 41.96
N THR A 668 41.08 -86.49 40.63
CA THR A 668 41.79 -87.52 39.84
C THR A 668 43.29 -87.47 40.10
N GLN A 669 43.87 -86.27 40.16
CA GLN A 669 45.29 -86.09 40.50
C GLN A 669 45.58 -86.52 41.93
N PHE A 670 44.79 -86.03 42.89
CA PHE A 670 44.91 -86.40 44.29
C PHE A 670 44.82 -87.92 44.50
N LYS A 671 43.88 -88.61 43.83
CA LYS A 671 43.75 -90.08 43.88
C LYS A 671 45.01 -90.77 43.36
N THR A 672 45.59 -90.24 42.28
CA THR A 672 46.79 -90.79 41.64
C THR A 672 47.98 -90.68 42.59
N SER A 673 48.20 -89.48 43.15
CA SER A 673 49.25 -89.21 44.12
C SER A 673 49.07 -90.04 45.40
N LEU A 674 47.82 -90.18 45.89
CA LEU A 674 47.49 -91.02 47.05
C LEU A 674 47.82 -92.51 46.80
N ASN A 675 47.48 -93.04 45.62
CA ASN A 675 47.79 -94.43 45.27
C ASN A 675 49.30 -94.67 45.13
N GLN A 676 50.03 -93.74 44.52
CA GLN A 676 51.49 -93.80 44.39
C GLN A 676 52.17 -93.77 45.76
N ALA A 677 51.78 -92.85 46.64
CA ALA A 677 52.29 -92.79 48.00
C ALA A 677 51.94 -94.06 48.79
N ASN A 678 50.75 -94.62 48.60
CA ASN A 678 50.34 -95.86 49.27
C ASN A 678 51.16 -97.07 48.81
N ALA A 679 51.57 -97.12 47.54
CA ALA A 679 52.50 -98.13 47.05
C ALA A 679 53.90 -97.95 47.65
N ALA A 680 54.40 -96.71 47.74
CA ALA A 680 55.71 -96.40 48.30
C ALA A 680 55.80 -96.68 49.82
N LEU A 681 54.73 -96.44 50.57
CA LEU A 681 54.74 -96.48 52.04
C LEU A 681 54.25 -97.81 52.64
N LYS A 682 53.85 -98.79 51.81
CA LYS A 682 53.26 -100.08 52.22
C LYS A 682 54.17 -100.96 53.09
N GLN A 683 55.48 -100.70 53.09
CA GLN A 683 56.48 -101.46 53.85
C GLN A 683 56.55 -101.08 55.35
N HIS A 684 55.93 -99.97 55.76
CA HIS A 684 55.87 -99.52 57.15
C HIS A 684 54.45 -99.72 57.70
N ARG A 685 54.25 -100.58 58.71
CA ARG A 685 52.95 -100.79 59.38
C ARG A 685 52.51 -99.54 60.19
N ASP A 686 52.24 -98.42 59.53
CA ASP A 686 51.76 -97.17 60.14
C ASP A 686 50.24 -97.10 60.10
N SER A 687 49.60 -97.32 61.25
CA SER A 687 48.14 -97.31 61.39
C SER A 687 47.51 -95.96 61.02
N ALA A 688 48.22 -94.85 61.22
CA ALA A 688 47.71 -93.52 60.90
C ALA A 688 47.66 -93.27 59.39
N TRP A 689 48.69 -93.71 58.64
CA TRP A 689 48.70 -93.64 57.18
C TRP A 689 47.56 -94.45 56.56
N ILE A 690 47.36 -95.67 57.06
CA ILE A 690 46.30 -96.57 56.59
C ILE A 690 44.93 -95.93 56.81
N THR A 691 44.72 -95.27 57.95
CA THR A 691 43.47 -94.59 58.28
C THR A 691 43.23 -93.39 57.35
N PHE A 692 44.23 -92.52 57.18
CA PHE A 692 44.17 -91.38 56.26
C PHE A 692 43.84 -91.82 54.82
N SER A 693 44.59 -92.78 54.29
CA SER A 693 44.41 -93.28 52.92
C SER A 693 43.03 -93.91 52.71
N LYS A 694 42.52 -94.68 53.69
CA LYS A 694 41.15 -95.23 53.63
C LYS A 694 40.08 -94.14 53.65
N THR A 695 40.20 -93.13 54.51
CA THR A 695 39.26 -92.02 54.59
C THR A 695 39.19 -91.23 53.28
N CYS A 696 40.34 -90.93 52.69
CA CYS A 696 40.41 -90.24 51.41
C CYS A 696 39.87 -91.08 50.24
N LEU A 697 40.22 -92.37 50.16
CA LEU A 697 39.68 -93.27 49.13
C LEU A 697 38.17 -93.49 49.28
N ALA A 698 37.65 -93.54 50.50
CA ALA A 698 36.21 -93.60 50.76
C ALA A 698 35.51 -92.31 50.29
N ALA A 699 36.07 -91.14 50.59
CA ALA A 699 35.55 -89.86 50.09
C ALA A 699 35.55 -89.78 48.56
N ILE A 700 36.60 -90.28 47.91
CA ILE A 700 36.68 -90.33 46.43
C ILE A 700 35.70 -91.37 45.85
N ALA A 701 35.50 -92.50 46.53
CA ALA A 701 34.54 -93.52 46.12
C ALA A 701 33.09 -92.99 46.11
N ILE A 702 32.75 -92.03 46.98
CA ILE A 702 31.44 -91.36 46.98
C ILE A 702 31.19 -90.62 45.64
N ILE A 703 32.24 -90.07 45.01
CA ILE A 703 32.14 -89.40 43.70
C ILE A 703 32.03 -90.40 42.55
N ILE A 704 32.81 -91.49 42.61
CA ILE A 704 32.86 -92.50 41.52
C ILE A 704 31.61 -93.39 41.51
N THR A 705 31.01 -93.67 42.66
CA THR A 705 29.90 -94.64 42.77
C THR A 705 28.52 -93.99 42.86
N GLY A 706 28.43 -92.68 43.11
CA GLY A 706 27.21 -91.90 42.93
C GLY A 706 25.98 -92.30 43.76
N ILE A 707 26.05 -93.29 44.67
CA ILE A 707 24.93 -93.75 45.49
C ILE A 707 25.43 -94.21 46.88
N VAL A 708 24.70 -93.79 47.93
CA VAL A 708 24.94 -94.00 49.38
C VAL A 708 24.57 -95.39 50.01
N PRO A 709 24.00 -96.43 49.34
CA PRO A 709 23.34 -97.53 50.05
C PRO A 709 24.26 -98.66 50.55
N GLY A 710 25.57 -98.66 50.26
CA GLY A 710 26.50 -99.71 50.70
C GLY A 710 26.83 -99.68 52.21
N LEU A 711 26.81 -98.50 52.82
CA LEU A 711 27.06 -98.33 54.27
C LEU A 711 25.77 -98.45 55.09
N VAL A 712 24.62 -98.13 54.50
CA VAL A 712 23.29 -98.30 55.10
C VAL A 712 22.90 -99.78 55.18
N ALA A 713 23.26 -100.59 54.19
CA ALA A 713 23.02 -102.04 54.21
C ALA A 713 23.84 -102.77 55.30
N LEU A 714 25.07 -102.31 55.59
CA LEU A 714 25.92 -102.88 56.65
C LEU A 714 25.47 -102.47 58.06
N GLY A 715 24.91 -101.26 58.23
CA GLY A 715 24.29 -100.83 59.48
C GLY A 715 22.98 -101.55 59.79
N ILE A 716 22.16 -101.82 58.78
CA ILE A 716 20.91 -102.59 58.94
C ILE A 716 21.22 -104.08 59.18
N TYR A 717 22.26 -104.64 58.57
CA TYR A 717 22.66 -106.05 58.78
C TYR A 717 23.20 -106.31 60.20
N SER A 718 23.93 -105.37 60.80
CA SER A 718 24.43 -105.52 62.19
C SER A 718 23.32 -105.31 63.24
N MET A 719 22.35 -104.42 62.97
CA MET A 719 21.16 -104.25 63.80
C MET A 719 20.22 -105.47 63.79
N LYS A 720 20.28 -106.32 62.75
CA LYS A 720 19.37 -107.46 62.58
C LYS A 720 19.96 -108.82 62.99
N THR A 721 21.28 -108.94 63.11
CA THR A 721 21.96 -110.22 63.37
C THR A 721 22.66 -110.30 64.72
N GLY A 722 22.77 -109.20 65.47
CA GLY A 722 23.20 -109.19 66.89
C GLY A 722 24.61 -109.74 67.15
N GLN A 723 25.39 -110.06 66.12
CA GLN A 723 26.74 -110.58 66.24
C GLN A 723 27.75 -109.55 65.71
N SER A 724 28.61 -109.10 66.60
CA SER A 724 29.70 -108.16 66.35
C SER A 724 30.96 -108.91 65.91
N PRO A 725 31.53 -108.65 64.73
CA PRO A 725 32.89 -109.05 64.42
C PRO A 725 33.84 -107.85 64.57
N LEU A 726 34.53 -107.87 65.70
CA LEU A 726 35.93 -107.44 65.90
C LEU A 726 36.22 -105.96 66.17
N LEU A 727 36.25 -105.67 67.49
CA LEU A 727 37.42 -105.16 68.23
C LEU A 727 38.15 -103.96 67.61
N PHE A 728 37.77 -102.74 67.98
CA PHE A 728 38.66 -101.70 68.55
C PHE A 728 37.79 -100.57 69.16
N SER A 729 38.22 -100.09 70.31
CA SER A 729 37.51 -99.21 71.25
C SER A 729 37.06 -97.86 70.68
N GLN A 730 35.92 -97.41 71.23
CA GLN A 730 35.21 -96.16 70.96
C GLN A 730 36.13 -94.93 70.90
N SER A 731 36.05 -94.16 69.82
CA SER A 731 36.66 -92.84 69.70
C SER A 731 35.63 -91.80 69.23
N LYS A 732 35.99 -90.52 69.41
CA LYS A 732 35.20 -89.28 69.31
C LYS A 732 34.29 -89.11 68.07
N GLY A 733 34.37 -89.98 67.07
CA GLY A 733 33.48 -89.98 65.89
C GLY A 733 32.02 -90.34 66.18
N HIS A 734 31.73 -91.08 67.25
CA HIS A 734 30.34 -91.39 67.65
C HIS A 734 29.58 -90.12 68.10
N HIS A 735 30.28 -89.11 68.62
CA HIS A 735 29.68 -87.85 69.04
C HIS A 735 29.35 -86.95 67.84
N TYR A 736 30.25 -86.92 66.84
CA TYR A 736 30.07 -86.18 65.59
C TYR A 736 28.87 -86.68 64.76
N ILE A 737 28.66 -88.00 64.71
CA ILE A 737 27.50 -88.59 63.99
C ILE A 737 26.18 -88.22 64.67
N ASN A 738 26.15 -88.12 66.01
CA ASN A 738 24.95 -87.69 66.74
C ASN A 738 24.68 -86.19 66.60
N GLU A 739 25.71 -85.34 66.56
CA GLU A 739 25.56 -83.89 66.30
C GLU A 739 25.04 -83.64 64.87
N CYS A 740 25.60 -84.31 63.86
CA CYS A 740 25.08 -84.19 62.49
C CYS A 740 23.64 -84.67 62.33
N LEU A 741 23.21 -85.69 63.10
CA LEU A 741 21.82 -86.17 63.10
C LEU A 741 20.86 -85.21 63.84
N HIS A 742 21.35 -84.41 64.78
CA HIS A 742 20.56 -83.40 65.48
C HIS A 742 20.34 -82.17 64.57
N ASP A 743 21.39 -81.68 63.92
CA ASP A 743 21.33 -80.49 63.04
C ASP A 743 20.48 -80.73 61.77
N LEU A 744 20.43 -81.97 61.28
CA LEU A 744 19.57 -82.39 60.17
C LEU A 744 18.07 -82.46 60.53
N LYS A 745 17.71 -82.55 61.81
CA LYS A 745 16.30 -82.61 62.25
C LYS A 745 15.70 -81.24 62.56
N THR A 746 16.51 -80.19 62.73
CA THR A 746 16.04 -78.87 63.18
C THR A 746 16.21 -77.75 62.16
N ALA A 747 16.68 -78.00 60.94
CA ALA A 747 16.71 -76.99 59.88
C ALA A 747 15.32 -76.85 59.21
N PRO A 748 14.65 -75.69 59.28
CA PRO A 748 13.40 -75.46 58.57
C PRO A 748 13.69 -75.10 57.11
N GLN A 749 13.03 -75.76 56.17
CA GLN A 749 12.99 -75.35 54.76
C GLN A 749 11.52 -75.34 54.33
N ALA A 750 10.89 -74.18 54.12
CA ALA A 750 11.17 -73.09 53.16
C ALA A 750 10.78 -73.47 51.74
#